data_AF-A0A1E1J2N8-F1
#
_entry.id   AF-A0A1E1J2N8-F1
#
_cell.length_a   1.000
_cell.length_b   1.000
_cell.length_c   1.000
_cell.angle_alpha   90.00
_cell.angle_beta   90.00
_cell.angle_gamma   90.00
#
_symmetry.space_group_name_H-M   'P 1'
#
loop_
_entity.id
_entity.type
_entity.pdbx_description
1 polymer ?
#
loop_
_entity_poly.entity_id
_entity_poly.type
_entity_poly.pdbx_seq_one_letter_code
_entity_poly.pdbx_strand_id
1 'polypeptide(L)'
;MNLDVVDATAEALPLELLNNTNKELTAQLTRFEQQLEERQGSVEDQRRRLQFMKEHLSNVRAEIVNTQSLSETKKREVESEESMCRVMERECARLQQRQTQLEQNSEDVRDRLTSVQDRIFRGNLKLEELKTSLDYNQEELEQWDEARRQKEEDELAIAQYSKMDETKVKQLTQRIEKLENGVRKQRKQLDEEVLATQHVQGELDRVANEYRKLHDDRSGILDEWELVVRTIAERDEAIRIAAEQYAEGVAWILQRQKLKKSLSASLDEAQEETEVINYTIQEREKTSHKLQEAVPVLTQQVQSVQDEVDALREKASRATRDKRAVILQLEETITEIERRKRELAMTEKARTTAVEKLKEEEMTANDLQKQAQFIAQLLKDAEMASHKITRDIEQLKTTTFRANQELAKVRAAQTTSLSEISGAQAQGKNYKAKIDQLDGESFAQQGVLYNIEFSVQQIEKRVSRAKGERTEEERKELRRKIDLLQTTLDELEKQNRILQNQVKRVREEMRKSSILIEKLEATKKRSLEEVLEMDLRCTHSDREEKQLEKQREDLLIKVDTLELQLGRLRNLLRVKDAELLTLEEKKRQLEADVAEREAEIEVHHRLLRMEAKLAEEERKRLVTELLERQKNLTAVKNRQEVLVGRMDPAHARLSQVQLVIAAAKEREDLQYRGDSLDARIRRMEKEMLKLEKTIAIIRASNGQYRHQFDKVSDKDEEVQTQKALKNKFKELKSAISRRTLEVNDFQATTRNKQEELRALQFEKQRVGHMQEQLLKEYETVTQDILALREAAIRYDQAIEKAKGNVDAAVVGDIELVCTRERLDNTIAQLLSLSREAGEEVLDVVKQMLTAHQLSIEGA
;
A
#
# COMPACT_ATOMS: atom_id res chain seq x y z
N MET A 1 -94.03 -63.51 152.12
CA MET A 1 -94.76 -64.30 153.15
C MET A 1 -96.21 -63.86 153.08
N ASN A 2 -97.15 -64.82 153.17
CA ASN A 2 -98.62 -64.65 153.00
C ASN A 2 -99.00 -64.09 151.60
N LEU A 3 -99.36 -64.92 150.61
CA LEU A 3 -100.67 -65.59 150.45
C LEU A 3 -101.85 -64.63 150.59
N ASP A 4 -102.42 -64.21 149.45
CA ASP A 4 -103.69 -64.81 149.02
C ASP A 4 -103.92 -64.68 147.50
N VAL A 5 -104.75 -65.57 146.97
CA VAL A 5 -105.04 -65.78 145.54
C VAL A 5 -106.49 -65.40 145.26
N VAL A 6 -106.74 -64.59 144.22
CA VAL A 6 -108.07 -64.50 143.59
C VAL A 6 -107.91 -64.43 142.07
N ASP A 7 -108.23 -65.54 141.40
CA ASP A 7 -108.45 -65.63 139.95
C ASP A 7 -109.78 -64.94 139.58
N ALA A 8 -109.81 -64.13 138.51
CA ALA A 8 -110.99 -63.33 138.17
C ALA A 8 -111.23 -63.09 136.66
N THR A 9 -110.96 -64.06 135.78
CA THR A 9 -111.26 -63.97 134.33
C THR A 9 -111.84 -65.25 133.70
N ALA A 10 -112.59 -66.05 134.46
CA ALA A 10 -113.06 -67.38 134.05
C ALA A 10 -114.46 -67.48 133.39
N GLU A 11 -115.19 -66.37 133.17
CA GLU A 11 -116.62 -66.42 132.77
C GLU A 11 -117.00 -65.77 131.41
N ALA A 12 -116.03 -65.48 130.52
CA ALA A 12 -116.30 -64.78 129.26
C ALA A 12 -115.95 -65.55 127.96
N LEU A 13 -116.39 -66.81 127.84
CA LEU A 13 -116.54 -67.49 126.54
C LEU A 13 -117.69 -68.52 126.58
N PRO A 14 -118.38 -68.80 125.45
CA PRO A 14 -119.54 -69.71 125.41
C PRO A 14 -119.22 -71.14 125.86
N LEU A 15 -120.26 -71.86 126.32
CA LEU A 15 -120.19 -73.24 126.84
C LEU A 15 -119.63 -74.31 125.86
N GLU A 16 -119.33 -73.95 124.61
CA GLU A 16 -118.82 -74.87 123.57
C GLU A 16 -117.28 -74.92 123.47
N LEU A 17 -116.54 -74.13 124.27
CA LEU A 17 -115.07 -73.97 124.13
C LEU A 17 -114.21 -74.15 125.41
N LEU A 18 -114.76 -74.66 126.51
CA LEU A 18 -113.99 -74.97 127.74
C LEU A 18 -113.17 -76.29 127.62
N ASN A 19 -112.03 -76.23 126.91
CA ASN A 19 -111.03 -77.30 126.89
C ASN A 19 -109.88 -77.05 127.88
N ASN A 20 -109.39 -78.11 128.52
CA ASN A 20 -108.37 -78.07 129.58
C ASN A 20 -107.07 -77.35 129.18
N THR A 21 -106.70 -77.41 127.89
CA THR A 21 -105.54 -76.71 127.30
C THR A 21 -105.52 -75.22 127.61
N ASN A 22 -106.69 -74.58 127.64
CA ASN A 22 -106.82 -73.14 127.78
C ASN A 22 -106.70 -72.68 129.24
N LYS A 23 -106.80 -73.59 130.22
CA LYS A 23 -106.59 -73.27 131.65
C LYS A 23 -105.11 -73.35 132.04
N GLU A 24 -104.36 -74.30 131.49
CA GLU A 24 -102.91 -74.42 131.76
C GLU A 24 -102.10 -73.28 131.15
N LEU A 25 -102.49 -72.79 129.96
CA LEU A 25 -101.81 -71.66 129.30
C LEU A 25 -101.90 -70.35 130.12
N THR A 26 -103.03 -70.09 130.76
CA THR A 26 -103.21 -68.87 131.60
C THR A 26 -102.35 -68.91 132.86
N ALA A 27 -102.22 -70.08 133.51
CA ALA A 27 -101.38 -70.26 134.69
C ALA A 27 -99.86 -70.22 134.40
N GLN A 28 -99.46 -70.48 133.15
CA GLN A 28 -98.07 -70.32 132.72
C GLN A 28 -97.70 -68.85 132.51
N LEU A 29 -98.62 -68.04 131.94
CA LEU A 29 -98.39 -66.61 131.69
C LEU A 29 -98.04 -65.84 132.98
N THR A 30 -98.81 -66.00 134.05
CA THR A 30 -98.62 -65.25 135.31
C THR A 30 -97.28 -65.54 136.00
N ARG A 31 -96.72 -66.75 135.86
CA ARG A 31 -95.37 -67.07 136.36
C ARG A 31 -94.27 -66.44 135.52
N PHE A 32 -94.46 -66.31 134.20
CA PHE A 32 -93.49 -65.66 133.34
C PHE A 32 -93.45 -64.14 133.55
N GLU A 33 -94.57 -63.52 133.91
CA GLU A 33 -94.65 -62.08 134.24
C GLU A 33 -93.76 -61.70 135.43
N GLN A 34 -93.82 -62.42 136.55
CA GLN A 34 -92.99 -62.14 137.74
C GLN A 34 -91.47 -62.28 137.46
N GLN A 35 -91.07 -63.28 136.67
CA GLN A 35 -89.67 -63.44 136.27
C GLN A 35 -89.18 -62.34 135.31
N LEU A 36 -90.10 -61.65 134.64
CA LEU A 36 -89.81 -60.58 133.70
C LEU A 36 -89.39 -59.29 134.44
N GLU A 37 -90.03 -58.97 135.58
CA GLU A 37 -89.75 -57.76 136.37
C GLU A 37 -88.35 -57.75 136.99
N GLU A 38 -87.93 -58.82 137.68
CA GLU A 38 -86.57 -58.93 138.26
C GLU A 38 -85.49 -58.82 137.17
N ARG A 39 -85.75 -59.39 135.99
CA ARG A 39 -84.82 -59.32 134.85
C ARG A 39 -84.78 -57.93 134.21
N GLN A 40 -85.89 -57.19 134.20
CA GLN A 40 -85.91 -55.80 133.72
C GLN A 40 -84.99 -54.92 134.57
N GLY A 41 -85.06 -55.00 135.90
CA GLY A 41 -84.19 -54.21 136.79
C GLY A 41 -82.70 -54.40 136.52
N SER A 42 -82.24 -55.65 136.41
CA SER A 42 -80.83 -55.94 136.08
C SER A 42 -80.42 -55.46 134.67
N VAL A 43 -81.34 -55.48 133.71
CA VAL A 43 -81.13 -54.96 132.35
C VAL A 43 -80.98 -53.43 132.35
N GLU A 44 -81.66 -52.70 133.23
CA GLU A 44 -81.55 -51.23 133.29
C GLU A 44 -80.18 -50.75 133.77
N ASP A 45 -79.60 -51.38 134.80
CA ASP A 45 -78.24 -51.05 135.25
C ASP A 45 -77.18 -51.40 134.18
N GLN A 46 -77.35 -52.53 133.49
CA GLN A 46 -76.50 -52.86 132.34
C GLN A 46 -76.66 -51.87 131.18
N ARG A 47 -77.87 -51.37 130.91
CA ARG A 47 -78.13 -50.32 129.91
C ARG A 47 -77.43 -49.02 130.27
N ARG A 48 -77.48 -48.57 131.53
CA ARG A 48 -76.78 -47.36 132.01
C ARG A 48 -75.26 -47.49 131.82
N ARG A 49 -74.66 -48.63 132.19
CA ARG A 49 -73.23 -48.88 131.97
C ARG A 49 -72.85 -48.94 130.48
N LEU A 50 -73.69 -49.57 129.66
CA LEU A 50 -73.53 -49.59 128.20
C LEU A 50 -73.65 -48.21 127.57
N GLN A 51 -74.48 -47.31 128.11
CA GLN A 51 -74.62 -45.95 127.62
C GLN A 51 -73.34 -45.14 127.82
N PHE A 52 -72.76 -45.13 129.03
CA PHE A 52 -71.46 -44.49 129.28
C PHE A 52 -70.34 -45.06 128.39
N MET A 53 -70.30 -46.39 128.20
CA MET A 53 -69.32 -47.00 127.30
C MET A 53 -69.55 -46.62 125.82
N LYS A 54 -70.80 -46.45 125.38
CA LYS A 54 -71.12 -45.97 124.03
C LYS A 54 -70.72 -44.51 123.82
N GLU A 55 -70.92 -43.65 124.82
CA GLU A 55 -70.51 -42.24 124.78
C GLU A 55 -68.98 -42.12 124.73
N HIS A 56 -68.25 -42.84 125.58
CA HIS A 56 -66.78 -42.90 125.51
C HIS A 56 -66.29 -43.47 124.16
N LEU A 57 -66.92 -44.53 123.64
CA LEU A 57 -66.56 -45.11 122.34
C LEU A 57 -66.91 -44.18 121.17
N SER A 58 -67.95 -43.35 121.29
CA SER A 58 -68.27 -42.29 120.34
C SER A 58 -67.18 -41.21 120.32
N ASN A 59 -66.69 -40.80 121.49
CA ASN A 59 -65.61 -39.81 121.59
C ASN A 59 -64.30 -40.36 121.01
N VAL A 60 -63.94 -41.61 121.33
CA VAL A 60 -62.76 -42.27 120.72
C VAL A 60 -62.91 -42.41 119.21
N ARG A 61 -64.12 -42.70 118.69
CA ARG A 61 -64.38 -42.69 117.24
C ARG A 61 -64.25 -41.30 116.62
N ALA A 62 -64.69 -40.24 117.30
CA ALA A 62 -64.50 -38.88 116.84
C ALA A 62 -63.01 -38.51 116.74
N GLU A 63 -62.20 -38.87 117.75
CA GLU A 63 -60.75 -38.68 117.69
C GLU A 63 -60.06 -39.50 116.58
N ILE A 64 -60.53 -40.73 116.33
CA ILE A 64 -60.05 -41.52 115.19
C ILE A 64 -60.41 -40.86 113.86
N VAL A 65 -61.62 -40.31 113.70
CA VAL A 65 -62.02 -39.58 112.47
C VAL A 65 -61.23 -38.26 112.32
N ASN A 66 -60.97 -37.54 113.42
CA ASN A 66 -60.14 -36.34 113.41
C ASN A 66 -58.69 -36.66 113.01
N THR A 67 -58.08 -37.69 113.59
CA THR A 67 -56.72 -38.12 113.22
C THR A 67 -56.63 -38.74 111.82
N GLN A 68 -57.66 -39.46 111.35
CA GLN A 68 -57.75 -39.94 109.97
C GLN A 68 -57.87 -38.79 108.98
N SER A 69 -58.74 -37.80 109.23
CA SER A 69 -58.89 -36.64 108.35
C SER A 69 -57.61 -35.78 108.30
N LEU A 70 -56.91 -35.62 109.43
CA LEU A 70 -55.58 -34.97 109.47
C LEU A 70 -54.52 -35.77 108.69
N SER A 71 -54.56 -37.10 108.75
CA SER A 71 -53.68 -37.96 107.95
C SER A 71 -54.00 -37.87 106.45
N GLU A 72 -55.28 -37.79 106.09
CA GLU A 72 -55.71 -37.59 104.69
C GLU A 72 -55.33 -36.21 104.16
N THR A 73 -55.48 -35.13 104.94
CA THR A 73 -55.01 -33.80 104.49
C THR A 73 -53.51 -33.81 104.29
N LYS A 74 -52.73 -34.42 105.21
CA LYS A 74 -51.28 -34.51 105.04
C LYS A 74 -50.87 -35.39 103.84
N LYS A 75 -51.63 -36.45 103.52
CA LYS A 75 -51.42 -37.21 102.27
C LYS A 75 -51.73 -36.39 101.03
N ARG A 76 -52.83 -35.64 101.00
CA ARG A 76 -53.18 -34.76 99.87
C ARG A 76 -52.15 -33.64 99.68
N GLU A 77 -51.59 -33.11 100.78
CA GLU A 77 -50.45 -32.17 100.73
C GLU A 77 -49.23 -32.83 100.08
N VAL A 78 -48.81 -34.02 100.52
CA VAL A 78 -47.69 -34.76 99.90
C VAL A 78 -47.96 -35.11 98.44
N GLU A 79 -49.17 -35.54 98.08
CA GLU A 79 -49.57 -35.79 96.68
C GLU A 79 -49.53 -34.51 95.83
N SER A 80 -49.85 -33.35 96.42
CA SER A 80 -49.74 -32.04 95.75
C SER A 80 -48.29 -31.59 95.58
N GLU A 81 -47.42 -31.85 96.58
CA GLU A 81 -45.98 -31.62 96.51
C GLU A 81 -45.32 -32.53 95.46
N GLU A 82 -45.64 -33.84 95.45
CA GLU A 82 -45.19 -34.78 94.41
C GLU A 82 -45.66 -34.36 93.00
N SER A 83 -46.92 -33.91 92.87
CA SER A 83 -47.45 -33.41 91.61
C SER A 83 -46.69 -32.17 91.14
N MET A 84 -46.41 -31.24 92.05
CA MET A 84 -45.61 -30.03 91.77
C MET A 84 -44.17 -30.38 91.41
N CYS A 85 -43.52 -31.31 92.13
CA CYS A 85 -42.20 -31.84 91.77
C CYS A 85 -42.20 -32.48 90.37
N ARG A 86 -43.18 -33.32 90.02
CA ARG A 86 -43.29 -33.90 88.67
C ARG A 86 -43.53 -32.85 87.59
N VAL A 87 -44.22 -31.76 87.88
CA VAL A 87 -44.36 -30.62 86.95
C VAL A 87 -43.02 -29.90 86.81
N MET A 88 -42.31 -29.64 87.90
CA MET A 88 -40.98 -29.00 87.87
C MET A 88 -39.94 -29.87 87.16
N GLU A 89 -39.95 -31.19 87.35
CA GLU A 89 -39.09 -32.13 86.62
C GLU A 89 -39.38 -32.12 85.11
N ARG A 90 -40.66 -32.08 84.71
CA ARG A 90 -41.05 -31.93 83.30
C ARG A 90 -40.64 -30.59 82.73
N GLU A 91 -40.73 -29.51 83.51
CA GLU A 91 -40.26 -28.19 83.11
C GLU A 91 -38.74 -28.13 82.99
N CYS A 92 -37.99 -28.73 83.93
CA CYS A 92 -36.54 -28.89 83.83
C CYS A 92 -36.15 -29.74 82.60
N ALA A 93 -36.84 -30.84 82.33
CA ALA A 93 -36.60 -31.66 81.13
C ALA A 93 -36.94 -30.90 79.84
N ARG A 94 -38.03 -30.11 79.83
CA ARG A 94 -38.41 -29.22 78.72
C ARG A 94 -37.36 -28.13 78.50
N LEU A 95 -36.83 -27.54 79.56
CA LEU A 95 -35.77 -26.53 79.52
C LEU A 95 -34.43 -27.14 79.07
N GLN A 96 -34.09 -28.35 79.51
CA GLN A 96 -32.91 -29.08 79.03
C GLN A 96 -33.04 -29.44 77.54
N GLN A 97 -34.21 -29.93 77.10
CA GLN A 97 -34.47 -30.16 75.67
C GLN A 97 -34.42 -28.86 74.87
N ARG A 98 -34.91 -27.74 75.44
CA ARG A 98 -34.82 -26.43 74.82
C ARG A 98 -33.38 -25.92 74.75
N GLN A 99 -32.57 -26.20 75.77
CA GLN A 99 -31.15 -25.88 75.82
C GLN A 99 -30.39 -26.67 74.75
N THR A 100 -30.55 -27.99 74.66
CA THR A 100 -29.88 -28.79 73.61
C THR A 100 -30.31 -28.39 72.21
N GLN A 101 -31.59 -28.03 72.00
CA GLN A 101 -32.04 -27.41 70.74
C GLN A 101 -31.34 -26.07 70.47
N LEU A 102 -31.15 -25.21 71.47
CA LEU A 102 -30.46 -23.92 71.29
C LEU A 102 -28.95 -24.09 71.07
N GLU A 103 -28.33 -25.09 71.69
CA GLU A 103 -26.94 -25.48 71.47
C GLU A 103 -26.72 -25.99 70.04
N GLN A 104 -27.58 -26.91 69.57
CA GLN A 104 -27.60 -27.37 68.17
C GLN A 104 -27.82 -26.20 67.19
N ASN A 105 -28.77 -25.31 67.46
CA ASN A 105 -28.97 -24.11 66.63
C ASN A 105 -27.76 -23.17 66.67
N SER A 106 -27.01 -23.11 67.78
CA SER A 106 -25.77 -22.33 67.90
C SER A 106 -24.61 -22.94 67.11
N GLU A 107 -24.54 -24.27 67.04
CA GLU A 107 -23.60 -25.02 66.19
C GLU A 107 -23.94 -24.84 64.72
N ASP A 108 -25.19 -25.03 64.33
CA ASP A 108 -25.72 -24.74 62.97
C ASP A 108 -25.39 -23.30 62.53
N VAL A 109 -25.52 -22.32 63.43
CA VAL A 109 -25.17 -20.91 63.15
C VAL A 109 -23.66 -20.70 63.06
N ARG A 110 -22.85 -21.43 63.85
CA ARG A 110 -21.38 -21.42 63.73
C ARG A 110 -20.91 -22.05 62.43
N ASP A 111 -21.51 -23.15 61.98
CA ASP A 111 -21.19 -23.82 60.72
C ASP A 111 -21.65 -23.01 59.50
N ARG A 112 -22.78 -22.31 59.61
CA ARG A 112 -23.19 -21.31 58.61
C ARG A 112 -22.26 -20.11 58.60
N LEU A 113 -21.78 -19.65 59.75
CA LEU A 113 -20.84 -18.53 59.86
C LEU A 113 -19.48 -18.89 59.26
N THR A 114 -18.91 -20.07 59.55
CA THR A 114 -17.68 -20.55 58.93
C THR A 114 -17.87 -20.77 57.43
N SER A 115 -18.98 -21.36 56.99
CA SER A 115 -19.29 -21.47 55.54
C SER A 115 -19.40 -20.11 54.84
N VAL A 116 -19.94 -19.08 55.53
CA VAL A 116 -20.00 -17.71 55.01
C VAL A 116 -18.61 -17.06 55.03
N GLN A 117 -17.80 -17.26 56.07
CA GLN A 117 -16.42 -16.80 56.13
C GLN A 117 -15.56 -17.43 55.01
N ASP A 118 -15.69 -18.73 54.75
CA ASP A 118 -15.01 -19.41 53.65
C ASP A 118 -15.48 -18.94 52.26
N ARG A 119 -16.74 -18.50 52.14
CA ARG A 119 -17.26 -17.89 50.90
C ARG A 119 -16.76 -16.45 50.73
N ILE A 120 -16.68 -15.68 51.81
CA ILE A 120 -16.10 -14.34 51.83
C ILE A 120 -14.60 -14.42 51.52
N PHE A 121 -13.87 -15.35 52.12
CA PHE A 121 -12.44 -15.56 51.85
C PHE A 121 -12.19 -15.97 50.38
N ARG A 122 -12.92 -16.97 49.86
CA ARG A 122 -12.86 -17.34 48.44
C ARG A 122 -13.34 -16.22 47.50
N GLY A 123 -14.28 -15.39 47.95
CA GLY A 123 -14.74 -14.20 47.23
C GLY A 123 -13.68 -13.11 47.15
N ASN A 124 -13.01 -12.82 48.28
CA ASN A 124 -11.92 -11.86 48.37
C ASN A 124 -10.71 -12.32 47.56
N LEU A 125 -10.35 -13.60 47.62
CA LEU A 125 -9.22 -14.15 46.86
C LEU A 125 -9.50 -14.07 45.34
N LYS A 126 -10.73 -14.37 44.90
CA LYS A 126 -11.18 -14.09 43.52
C LYS A 126 -11.22 -12.60 43.17
N LEU A 127 -11.50 -11.73 44.14
CA LEU A 127 -11.51 -10.28 43.93
C LEU A 127 -10.09 -9.73 43.80
N GLU A 128 -9.11 -10.33 44.48
CA GLU A 128 -7.68 -10.07 44.31
C GLU A 128 -7.16 -10.61 42.97
N GLU A 129 -7.55 -11.83 42.56
CA GLU A 129 -7.30 -12.37 41.21
C GLU A 129 -7.89 -11.46 40.11
N LEU A 130 -9.13 -10.97 40.32
CA LEU A 130 -9.77 -10.06 39.36
C LEU A 130 -9.10 -8.68 39.36
N LYS A 131 -8.64 -8.16 40.50
CA LYS A 131 -7.86 -6.92 40.57
C LYS A 131 -6.54 -7.05 39.83
N THR A 132 -5.73 -8.06 40.10
CA THR A 132 -4.46 -8.24 39.39
C THR A 132 -4.67 -8.47 37.89
N SER A 133 -5.75 -9.13 37.49
CA SER A 133 -6.14 -9.21 36.07
C SER A 133 -6.60 -7.87 35.49
N LEU A 134 -7.27 -7.02 36.27
CA LEU A 134 -7.71 -5.69 35.85
C LEU A 134 -6.52 -4.74 35.71
N ASP A 135 -5.61 -4.76 36.68
CA ASP A 135 -4.36 -3.98 36.68
C ASP A 135 -3.50 -4.39 35.47
N TYR A 136 -3.34 -5.69 35.21
CA TYR A 136 -2.66 -6.20 34.02
C TYR A 136 -3.35 -5.78 32.71
N ASN A 137 -4.68 -5.92 32.62
CA ASN A 137 -5.44 -5.50 31.44
C ASN A 137 -5.37 -3.96 31.23
N GLN A 138 -5.24 -3.18 32.30
CA GLN A 138 -5.05 -1.74 32.22
C GLN A 138 -3.63 -1.39 31.75
N GLU A 139 -2.59 -2.03 32.29
CA GLU A 139 -1.22 -1.90 31.78
C GLU A 139 -1.10 -2.31 30.30
N GLU A 140 -1.80 -3.37 29.88
CA GLU A 140 -1.86 -3.79 28.48
C GLU A 140 -2.58 -2.75 27.61
N LEU A 141 -3.73 -2.21 28.08
CA LEU A 141 -4.46 -1.16 27.37
C LEU A 141 -3.61 0.11 27.21
N GLU A 142 -2.93 0.55 28.27
CA GLU A 142 -2.04 1.72 28.25
C GLU A 142 -0.87 1.50 27.28
N GLN A 143 -0.30 0.29 27.22
CA GLN A 143 0.72 -0.08 26.21
C GLN A 143 0.17 -0.06 24.78
N TRP A 144 -1.05 -0.56 24.55
CA TRP A 144 -1.69 -0.51 23.23
C TRP A 144 -2.04 0.92 22.81
N ASP A 145 -2.48 1.79 23.71
CA ASP A 145 -2.76 3.21 23.43
C ASP A 145 -1.46 4.00 23.18
N GLU A 146 -0.37 3.72 23.89
CA GLU A 146 0.94 4.34 23.65
C GLU A 146 1.52 3.88 22.30
N ALA A 147 1.46 2.58 21.99
CA ALA A 147 1.87 2.02 20.70
C ALA A 147 1.01 2.56 19.54
N ARG A 148 -0.29 2.75 19.77
CA ARG A 148 -1.20 3.39 18.82
C ARG A 148 -0.82 4.85 18.58
N ARG A 149 -0.57 5.65 19.63
CA ARG A 149 -0.10 7.04 19.48
C ARG A 149 1.20 7.11 18.69
N GLN A 150 2.17 6.24 18.98
CA GLN A 150 3.41 6.14 18.21
C GLN A 150 3.16 5.79 16.73
N LYS A 151 2.18 4.93 16.43
CA LYS A 151 1.81 4.61 15.04
C LYS A 151 1.10 5.77 14.33
N GLU A 152 0.21 6.49 15.02
CA GLU A 152 -0.43 7.71 14.48
C GLU A 152 0.61 8.81 14.23
N GLU A 153 1.64 8.95 15.08
CA GLU A 153 2.79 9.84 14.88
C GLU A 153 3.70 9.40 13.71
N ASP A 154 4.03 8.11 13.60
CA ASP A 154 4.77 7.52 12.47
C ASP A 154 4.04 7.79 11.14
N GLU A 155 2.72 7.54 11.09
CA GLU A 155 1.89 7.76 9.90
C GLU A 155 1.83 9.24 9.51
N LEU A 156 1.72 10.15 10.49
CA LEU A 156 1.80 11.59 10.25
C LEU A 156 3.17 12.01 9.70
N ALA A 157 4.27 11.44 10.19
CA ALA A 157 5.61 11.69 9.67
C ALA A 157 5.77 11.16 8.23
N ILE A 158 5.31 9.93 7.96
CA ILE A 158 5.31 9.33 6.61
C ILE A 158 4.47 10.19 5.65
N ALA A 159 3.30 10.67 6.07
CA ALA A 159 2.46 11.56 5.26
C ALA A 159 3.11 12.92 4.97
N GLN A 160 3.90 13.45 5.90
CA GLN A 160 4.70 14.67 5.69
C GLN A 160 5.84 14.41 4.69
N TYR A 161 6.60 13.33 4.85
CA TYR A 161 7.66 12.96 3.91
C TYR A 161 7.11 12.68 2.50
N SER A 162 6.00 11.95 2.38
CA SER A 162 5.32 11.71 1.09
C SER A 162 4.92 13.03 0.41
N LYS A 163 4.42 14.02 1.15
CA LYS A 163 4.12 15.36 0.60
C LYS A 163 5.37 16.10 0.16
N MET A 164 6.46 16.02 0.95
CA MET A 164 7.75 16.61 0.56
C MET A 164 8.29 15.97 -0.71
N ASP A 165 8.27 14.64 -0.81
CA ASP A 165 8.68 13.89 -1.99
C ASP A 165 7.81 14.20 -3.20
N GLU A 166 6.49 14.30 -3.05
CA GLU A 166 5.61 14.80 -4.12
C GLU A 166 6.02 16.18 -4.63
N THR A 167 6.33 17.13 -3.73
CA THR A 167 6.81 18.45 -4.16
C THR A 167 8.18 18.37 -4.84
N LYS A 168 9.05 17.46 -4.39
CA LYS A 168 10.37 17.23 -4.96
C LYS A 168 10.29 16.62 -6.36
N VAL A 169 9.42 15.62 -6.54
CA VAL A 169 9.08 15.03 -7.84
C VAL A 169 8.56 16.12 -8.76
N LYS A 170 7.54 16.90 -8.36
CA LYS A 170 7.01 18.02 -9.17
C LYS A 170 8.09 19.02 -9.59
N GLN A 171 9.02 19.38 -8.69
CA GLN A 171 10.18 20.24 -9.02
C GLN A 171 11.14 19.58 -10.02
N LEU A 172 11.42 18.29 -9.88
CA LEU A 172 12.29 17.54 -10.78
C LEU A 172 11.65 17.38 -12.16
N THR A 173 10.36 17.06 -12.26
CA THR A 173 9.63 16.98 -13.54
C THR A 173 9.66 18.32 -14.27
N GLN A 174 9.37 19.43 -13.58
CA GLN A 174 9.49 20.78 -14.17
C GLN A 174 10.93 21.11 -14.61
N ARG A 175 11.94 20.58 -13.93
CA ARG A 175 13.35 20.76 -14.33
C ARG A 175 13.71 19.91 -15.55
N ILE A 176 13.18 18.68 -15.65
CA ILE A 176 13.30 17.82 -16.84
C ILE A 176 12.64 18.51 -18.04
N GLU A 177 11.39 18.98 -17.92
CA GLU A 177 10.69 19.71 -18.99
C GLU A 177 11.46 20.96 -19.44
N LYS A 178 12.06 21.73 -18.52
CA LYS A 178 12.92 22.88 -18.86
C LYS A 178 14.17 22.47 -19.62
N LEU A 179 14.83 21.37 -19.20
CA LEU A 179 16.02 20.84 -19.87
C LEU A 179 15.67 20.26 -21.25
N GLU A 180 14.59 19.50 -21.39
CA GLU A 180 14.08 19.00 -22.67
C GLU A 180 13.77 20.14 -23.64
N ASN A 181 13.10 21.20 -23.17
CA ASN A 181 12.83 22.37 -24.00
C ASN A 181 14.13 23.12 -24.38
N GLY A 182 15.14 23.11 -23.51
CA GLY A 182 16.50 23.57 -23.82
C GLY A 182 17.15 22.74 -24.94
N VAL A 183 17.15 21.41 -24.81
CA VAL A 183 17.69 20.48 -25.82
C VAL A 183 16.93 20.60 -27.15
N ARG A 184 15.61 20.74 -27.13
CA ARG A 184 14.80 20.96 -28.35
C ARG A 184 15.15 22.29 -29.03
N LYS A 185 15.42 23.36 -28.28
CA LYS A 185 15.91 24.64 -28.84
C LYS A 185 17.30 24.50 -29.44
N GLN A 186 18.23 23.87 -28.72
CA GLN A 186 19.60 23.65 -29.19
C GLN A 186 19.65 22.75 -30.43
N ARG A 187 18.80 21.72 -30.52
CA ARG A 187 18.64 20.92 -31.74
C ARG A 187 18.16 21.76 -32.92
N LYS A 188 17.11 22.57 -32.75
CA LYS A 188 16.65 23.48 -33.82
C LYS A 188 17.75 24.44 -34.29
N GLN A 189 18.49 25.04 -33.35
CA GLN A 189 19.63 25.91 -33.69
C GLN A 189 20.72 25.13 -34.44
N LEU A 190 21.04 23.91 -34.02
CA LEU A 190 21.98 23.04 -34.73
C LEU A 190 21.49 22.70 -36.15
N ASP A 191 20.21 22.35 -36.30
CA ASP A 191 19.61 22.05 -37.60
C ASP A 191 19.62 23.28 -38.52
N GLU A 192 19.33 24.47 -37.98
CA GLU A 192 19.41 25.77 -38.68
C GLU A 192 20.85 26.09 -39.14
N GLU A 193 21.85 25.92 -38.27
CA GLU A 193 23.28 26.12 -38.61
C GLU A 193 23.81 25.05 -39.58
N VAL A 194 23.34 23.80 -39.50
CA VAL A 194 23.67 22.74 -40.45
C VAL A 194 23.08 23.04 -41.83
N LEU A 195 21.84 23.54 -41.91
CA LEU A 195 21.25 23.99 -43.17
C LEU A 195 21.97 25.21 -43.75
N ALA A 196 22.36 26.17 -42.90
CA ALA A 196 23.13 27.35 -43.32
C ALA A 196 24.52 26.96 -43.86
N THR A 197 25.25 26.07 -43.18
CA THR A 197 26.57 25.59 -43.63
C THR A 197 26.47 24.75 -44.89
N GLN A 198 25.45 23.89 -45.04
CA GLN A 198 25.17 23.18 -46.30
C GLN A 198 24.85 24.13 -47.46
N HIS A 199 24.11 25.21 -47.20
CA HIS A 199 23.81 26.23 -48.20
C HIS A 199 25.09 26.96 -48.67
N VAL A 200 25.91 27.42 -47.73
CA VAL A 200 27.21 28.07 -48.02
C VAL A 200 28.16 27.10 -48.73
N GLN A 201 28.16 25.82 -48.40
CA GLN A 201 28.94 24.81 -49.12
C GLN A 201 28.45 24.63 -50.56
N GLY A 202 27.13 24.62 -50.79
CA GLY A 202 26.56 24.61 -52.14
C GLY A 202 26.89 25.87 -52.95
N GLU A 203 26.97 27.05 -52.32
CA GLU A 203 27.46 28.26 -52.96
C GLU A 203 28.96 28.19 -53.27
N LEU A 204 29.78 27.66 -52.36
CA LEU A 204 31.21 27.44 -52.59
C LEU A 204 31.46 26.46 -53.75
N ASP A 205 30.72 25.35 -53.83
CA ASP A 205 30.82 24.40 -54.93
C ASP A 205 30.39 25.04 -56.26
N ARG A 206 29.36 25.89 -56.24
CA ARG A 206 28.94 26.66 -57.42
C ARG A 206 30.03 27.62 -57.87
N VAL A 207 30.58 28.41 -56.95
CA VAL A 207 31.71 29.33 -57.21
C VAL A 207 32.94 28.56 -57.70
N ALA A 208 33.25 27.39 -57.15
CA ALA A 208 34.36 26.55 -57.60
C ALA A 208 34.15 25.98 -59.02
N ASN A 209 32.90 25.68 -59.40
CA ASN A 209 32.54 25.31 -60.77
C ASN A 209 32.63 26.51 -61.73
N GLU A 210 32.22 27.71 -61.29
CA GLU A 210 32.36 28.96 -62.06
C GLU A 210 33.83 29.37 -62.24
N TYR A 211 34.67 29.22 -61.21
CA TYR A 211 36.13 29.39 -61.30
C TYR A 211 36.76 28.42 -62.31
N ARG A 212 36.35 27.15 -62.33
CA ARG A 212 36.83 26.18 -63.32
C ARG A 212 36.47 26.62 -64.75
N LYS A 213 35.22 27.02 -64.99
CA LYS A 213 34.82 27.59 -66.30
C LYS A 213 35.64 28.82 -66.68
N LEU A 214 35.81 29.79 -65.77
CA LEU A 214 36.64 30.97 -66.03
C LEU A 214 38.12 30.64 -66.30
N HIS A 215 38.64 29.54 -65.73
CA HIS A 215 39.97 29.02 -66.04
C HIS A 215 40.02 28.37 -67.43
N ASP A 216 39.01 27.60 -67.82
CA ASP A 216 38.89 26.99 -69.15
C ASP A 216 38.74 28.08 -70.22
N ASP A 217 37.85 29.06 -70.01
CA ASP A 217 37.64 30.23 -70.87
C ASP A 217 38.94 31.05 -71.01
N ARG A 218 39.66 31.26 -69.90
CA ARG A 218 40.97 31.93 -69.92
C ARG A 218 42.01 31.12 -70.69
N SER A 219 42.00 29.79 -70.62
CA SER A 219 42.89 28.94 -71.41
C SER A 219 42.57 29.09 -72.90
N GLY A 220 41.29 29.03 -73.28
CA GLY A 220 40.86 29.23 -74.67
C GLY A 220 41.28 30.60 -75.22
N ILE A 221 41.10 31.68 -74.43
CA ILE A 221 41.56 33.03 -74.82
C ILE A 221 43.09 33.11 -74.92
N LEU A 222 43.84 32.37 -74.10
CA LEU A 222 45.30 32.29 -74.21
C LEU A 222 45.74 31.52 -75.45
N ASP A 223 45.06 30.43 -75.80
CA ASP A 223 45.31 29.65 -77.02
C ASP A 223 45.00 30.48 -78.28
N GLU A 224 43.88 31.22 -78.28
CA GLU A 224 43.53 32.19 -79.33
C GLU A 224 44.56 33.32 -79.42
N TRP A 225 45.02 33.86 -78.29
CA TRP A 225 46.05 34.90 -78.26
C TRP A 225 47.40 34.38 -78.76
N GLU A 226 47.82 33.17 -78.38
CA GLU A 226 49.02 32.52 -78.91
C GLU A 226 48.91 32.30 -80.42
N LEU A 227 47.75 31.89 -80.93
CA LEU A 227 47.51 31.75 -82.37
C LEU A 227 47.61 33.12 -83.09
N VAL A 228 47.06 34.18 -82.50
CA VAL A 228 47.20 35.55 -83.04
C VAL A 228 48.67 35.99 -83.02
N VAL A 229 49.42 35.74 -81.95
CA VAL A 229 50.86 36.08 -81.88
C VAL A 229 51.68 35.29 -82.91
N ARG A 230 51.40 33.99 -83.09
CA ARG A 230 52.07 33.17 -84.12
C ARG A 230 51.75 33.67 -85.53
N THR A 231 50.49 33.96 -85.84
CA THR A 231 50.10 34.49 -87.15
C THR A 231 50.66 35.90 -87.40
N ILE A 232 50.81 36.75 -86.37
CA ILE A 232 51.55 38.02 -86.48
C ILE A 232 53.03 37.75 -86.81
N ALA A 233 53.71 36.84 -86.09
CA ALA A 233 55.11 36.52 -86.35
C ALA A 233 55.35 35.94 -87.77
N GLU A 234 54.45 35.07 -88.26
CA GLU A 234 54.47 34.56 -89.63
C GLU A 234 54.26 35.68 -90.67
N ARG A 235 53.42 36.67 -90.36
CA ARG A 235 53.17 37.83 -91.24
C ARG A 235 54.34 38.80 -91.24
N ASP A 236 54.94 39.07 -90.09
CA ASP A 236 56.14 39.91 -89.98
C ASP A 236 57.33 39.28 -90.72
N GLU A 237 57.51 37.96 -90.63
CA GLU A 237 58.53 37.24 -91.40
C GLU A 237 58.23 37.27 -92.91
N ALA A 238 56.97 37.11 -93.32
CA ALA A 238 56.58 37.26 -94.72
C ALA A 238 56.78 38.70 -95.24
N ILE A 239 56.52 39.71 -94.41
CA ILE A 239 56.80 41.12 -94.71
C ILE A 239 58.32 41.36 -94.81
N ARG A 240 59.12 40.75 -93.93
CA ARG A 240 60.59 40.82 -93.97
C ARG A 240 61.15 40.23 -95.27
N ILE A 241 60.70 39.04 -95.65
CA ILE A 241 61.09 38.39 -96.92
C ILE A 241 60.66 39.25 -98.13
N ALA A 242 59.44 39.80 -98.11
CA ALA A 242 58.97 40.69 -99.17
C ALA A 242 59.78 42.01 -99.24
N ALA A 243 60.21 42.55 -98.10
CA ALA A 243 61.06 43.73 -98.02
C ALA A 243 62.50 43.45 -98.49
N GLU A 244 63.04 42.27 -98.20
CA GLU A 244 64.33 41.79 -98.72
C GLU A 244 64.27 41.66 -100.25
N GLN A 245 63.25 41.01 -100.80
CA GLN A 245 63.03 40.91 -102.25
C GLN A 245 62.82 42.29 -102.92
N TYR A 246 62.12 43.21 -102.25
CA TYR A 246 61.97 44.58 -102.74
C TYR A 246 63.30 45.34 -102.73
N ALA A 247 64.12 45.16 -101.69
CA ALA A 247 65.45 45.76 -101.60
C ALA A 247 66.41 45.22 -102.67
N GLU A 248 66.36 43.91 -102.96
CA GLU A 248 67.08 43.30 -104.09
C GLU A 248 66.61 43.89 -105.43
N GLY A 249 65.30 44.05 -105.63
CA GLY A 249 64.71 44.70 -106.81
C GLY A 249 65.16 46.15 -106.97
N VAL A 250 65.17 46.93 -105.89
CA VAL A 250 65.68 48.33 -105.88
C VAL A 250 67.18 48.37 -106.14
N ALA A 251 67.98 47.44 -105.59
CA ALA A 251 69.41 47.34 -105.86
C ALA A 251 69.69 47.00 -107.33
N TRP A 252 68.89 46.11 -107.93
CA TRP A 252 68.95 45.78 -109.36
C TRP A 252 68.57 46.97 -110.24
N ILE A 253 67.51 47.71 -109.89
CA ILE A 253 67.13 48.96 -110.58
C ILE A 253 68.26 49.99 -110.47
N LEU A 254 68.89 50.15 -109.30
CA LEU A 254 70.03 51.06 -109.09
C LEU A 254 71.26 50.65 -109.92
N GLN A 255 71.58 49.36 -110.01
CA GLN A 255 72.64 48.86 -110.90
C GLN A 255 72.31 49.18 -112.36
N ARG A 256 71.07 48.95 -112.79
CA ARG A 256 70.63 49.20 -114.17
C ARG A 256 70.52 50.70 -114.49
N GLN A 257 70.22 51.55 -113.51
CA GLN A 257 70.31 53.00 -113.62
C GLN A 257 71.75 53.49 -113.68
N LYS A 258 72.68 52.91 -112.91
CA LYS A 258 74.13 53.20 -113.04
C LYS A 258 74.63 52.83 -114.43
N LEU A 259 74.25 51.66 -114.95
CA LEU A 259 74.56 51.24 -116.32
C LEU A 259 73.95 52.17 -117.37
N LYS A 260 72.71 52.63 -117.17
CA LYS A 260 72.08 53.65 -118.04
C LYS A 260 72.83 54.99 -117.99
N LYS A 261 73.33 55.42 -116.83
CA LYS A 261 74.13 56.64 -116.68
C LYS A 261 75.52 56.53 -117.32
N SER A 262 76.17 55.37 -117.27
CA SER A 262 77.42 55.17 -118.01
C SER A 262 77.18 55.12 -119.52
N LEU A 263 76.09 54.49 -119.97
CA LEU A 263 75.69 54.49 -121.38
C LEU A 263 75.27 55.88 -121.88
N SER A 264 74.65 56.72 -121.06
CA SER A 264 74.38 58.11 -121.44
C SER A 264 75.66 58.94 -121.45
N ALA A 265 76.55 58.80 -120.46
CA ALA A 265 77.83 59.50 -120.47
C ALA A 265 78.66 59.16 -121.72
N SER A 266 78.71 57.89 -122.14
CA SER A 266 79.36 57.50 -123.41
C SER A 266 78.61 57.97 -124.66
N LEU A 267 77.32 58.28 -124.57
CA LEU A 267 76.57 58.92 -125.66
C LEU A 267 76.86 60.42 -125.72
N ASP A 268 76.93 61.08 -124.57
CA ASP A 268 77.26 62.50 -124.43
C ASP A 268 78.71 62.75 -124.88
N GLU A 269 79.65 61.88 -124.49
CA GLU A 269 81.06 61.88 -124.94
C GLU A 269 81.18 61.67 -126.47
N ALA A 270 80.38 60.74 -127.04
CA ALA A 270 80.28 60.58 -128.49
C ALA A 270 79.59 61.78 -129.19
N GLN A 271 78.68 62.48 -128.51
CA GLN A 271 78.09 63.72 -129.01
C GLN A 271 79.12 64.85 -129.05
N GLU A 272 79.89 65.05 -127.97
CA GLU A 272 81.02 65.99 -127.93
C GLU A 272 82.05 65.68 -129.03
N GLU A 273 82.40 64.40 -129.26
CA GLU A 273 83.23 64.00 -130.41
C GLU A 273 82.61 64.43 -131.75
N THR A 274 81.30 64.21 -131.95
CA THR A 274 80.63 64.69 -133.19
C THR A 274 80.53 66.22 -133.28
N GLU A 275 80.43 66.96 -132.18
CA GLU A 275 80.47 68.42 -132.19
C GLU A 275 81.87 68.94 -132.55
N VAL A 276 82.93 68.33 -132.03
CA VAL A 276 84.32 68.61 -132.42
C VAL A 276 84.54 68.30 -133.91
N ILE A 277 84.03 67.17 -134.40
CA ILE A 277 84.07 66.84 -135.83
C ILE A 277 83.32 67.92 -136.64
N ASN A 278 82.10 68.29 -136.26
CA ASN A 278 81.32 69.34 -136.91
C ASN A 278 82.01 70.71 -136.90
N TYR A 279 82.72 71.06 -135.82
CA TYR A 279 83.54 72.27 -135.77
C TYR A 279 84.69 72.22 -136.79
N THR A 280 85.41 71.10 -136.89
CA THR A 280 86.48 70.95 -137.89
C THR A 280 85.95 70.91 -139.34
N ILE A 281 84.73 70.43 -139.56
CA ILE A 281 84.02 70.52 -140.85
C ILE A 281 83.73 72.00 -141.16
N GLN A 282 83.14 72.76 -140.24
CA GLN A 282 82.87 74.20 -140.45
C GLN A 282 84.14 75.02 -140.69
N GLU A 283 85.25 74.67 -140.05
CA GLU A 283 86.54 75.32 -140.29
C GLU A 283 87.07 74.99 -141.71
N ARG A 284 86.96 73.74 -142.15
CA ARG A 284 87.29 73.33 -143.53
C ARG A 284 86.36 73.97 -144.56
N GLU A 285 85.07 74.08 -144.30
CA GLU A 285 84.11 74.80 -145.14
C GLU A 285 84.47 76.28 -145.28
N LYS A 286 84.85 76.95 -144.19
CA LYS A 286 85.37 78.33 -144.24
C LYS A 286 86.65 78.46 -145.07
N THR A 287 87.54 77.46 -145.08
CA THR A 287 88.70 77.46 -145.99
C THR A 287 88.31 77.18 -147.45
N SER A 288 87.31 76.33 -147.69
CA SER A 288 86.76 76.06 -149.02
C SER A 288 86.08 77.28 -149.63
N HIS A 289 85.30 78.03 -148.84
CA HIS A 289 84.61 79.24 -149.31
C HIS A 289 85.60 80.35 -149.71
N LYS A 290 86.69 80.53 -148.94
CA LYS A 290 87.80 81.44 -149.31
C LYS A 290 88.49 81.06 -150.62
N LEU A 291 88.50 79.78 -150.99
CA LEU A 291 89.02 79.31 -152.28
C LEU A 291 87.99 79.46 -153.42
N GLN A 292 86.69 79.47 -153.12
CA GLN A 292 85.62 79.71 -154.09
C GLN A 292 85.48 81.20 -154.45
N GLU A 293 85.69 82.13 -153.50
CA GLU A 293 85.64 83.58 -153.74
C GLU A 293 86.74 84.10 -154.68
N ALA A 294 87.85 83.36 -154.84
CA ALA A 294 88.95 83.71 -155.74
C ALA A 294 88.65 83.44 -157.24
N VAL A 295 87.66 82.61 -157.55
CA VAL A 295 87.33 82.16 -158.92
C VAL A 295 86.66 83.24 -159.79
N PRO A 296 85.61 83.97 -159.34
CA PRO A 296 84.88 84.89 -160.22
C PRO A 296 85.70 86.08 -160.74
N VAL A 297 86.71 86.53 -159.98
CA VAL A 297 87.56 87.69 -160.36
C VAL A 297 88.38 87.42 -161.62
N LEU A 298 88.81 86.17 -161.83
CA LEU A 298 89.49 85.74 -163.06
C LEU A 298 88.51 85.42 -164.20
N THR A 299 87.24 85.16 -163.89
CA THR A 299 86.20 84.85 -164.90
C THR A 299 85.66 86.14 -165.56
N GLN A 300 85.61 87.24 -164.82
CA GLN A 300 85.11 88.54 -165.30
C GLN A 300 86.02 89.18 -166.37
N GLN A 301 87.29 88.77 -166.47
CA GLN A 301 88.22 89.21 -167.54
C GLN A 301 88.05 88.45 -168.87
N VAL A 302 87.21 87.41 -168.92
CA VAL A 302 86.92 86.62 -170.14
C VAL A 302 85.56 86.99 -170.75
N GLN A 303 84.60 87.44 -169.94
CA GLN A 303 83.24 87.74 -170.40
C GLN A 303 83.13 89.00 -171.28
N SER A 304 84.11 89.91 -171.25
CA SER A 304 84.20 91.05 -172.18
C SER A 304 84.44 90.65 -173.65
N VAL A 305 84.61 89.36 -173.94
CA VAL A 305 84.71 88.79 -175.29
C VAL A 305 83.38 88.10 -175.72
N GLN A 306 82.43 87.95 -174.80
CA GLN A 306 81.18 87.21 -175.04
C GLN A 306 79.99 88.11 -175.41
N ASP A 307 80.08 89.43 -175.18
CA ASP A 307 79.05 90.42 -175.54
C ASP A 307 78.89 90.63 -177.07
N GLU A 308 79.73 90.00 -177.91
CA GLU A 308 79.76 90.25 -179.37
C GLU A 308 78.86 89.32 -180.23
N VAL A 309 78.19 88.30 -179.68
CA VAL A 309 77.48 87.29 -180.51
C VAL A 309 75.95 87.43 -180.56
N ASP A 310 75.25 87.72 -179.46
CA ASP A 310 73.77 87.73 -179.44
C ASP A 310 73.13 89.11 -179.69
N ALA A 311 73.91 90.06 -180.24
CA ALA A 311 73.44 91.33 -180.77
C ALA A 311 72.61 91.23 -182.07
N LEU A 312 72.08 90.04 -182.40
CA LEU A 312 71.24 89.80 -183.60
C LEU A 312 69.86 89.21 -183.29
N ARG A 313 69.17 89.75 -182.27
CA ARG A 313 67.69 89.75 -182.25
C ARG A 313 67.03 91.01 -181.70
N GLU A 314 67.67 92.16 -181.90
CA GLU A 314 66.97 93.44 -181.78
C GLU A 314 65.94 93.62 -182.92
N LYS A 315 64.66 93.35 -182.61
CA LYS A 315 63.51 93.96 -183.29
C LYS A 315 62.22 93.85 -182.46
N ALA A 316 62.16 94.76 -181.49
CA ALA A 316 61.03 95.65 -181.22
C ALA A 316 59.72 95.05 -180.63
N SER A 317 58.98 95.76 -179.77
CA SER A 317 58.98 97.23 -179.62
C SER A 317 58.57 97.75 -178.23
N ARG A 318 59.16 98.91 -177.87
CA ARG A 318 58.68 99.98 -176.95
C ARG A 318 58.79 99.75 -175.44
N ALA A 319 59.82 100.37 -174.88
CA ALA A 319 59.79 100.91 -173.53
C ALA A 319 58.85 102.12 -173.40
N THR A 320 58.65 102.57 -172.16
CA THR A 320 58.14 103.89 -171.75
C THR A 320 56.70 104.27 -172.13
N ARG A 321 55.79 104.08 -171.17
CA ARG A 321 54.93 105.16 -170.64
C ARG A 321 54.48 104.87 -169.20
N ASP A 322 54.75 105.85 -168.34
CA ASP A 322 53.93 106.25 -167.19
C ASP A 322 54.07 105.55 -165.82
N LYS A 323 55.34 105.42 -165.40
CA LYS A 323 55.75 105.69 -164.01
C LYS A 323 55.38 107.15 -163.63
N ARG A 324 54.18 107.41 -163.04
CA ARG A 324 53.90 108.57 -162.13
C ARG A 324 52.48 108.73 -161.53
N ALA A 325 51.44 108.02 -161.96
CA ALA A 325 50.06 108.45 -161.67
C ALA A 325 49.47 108.12 -160.26
N VAL A 326 49.85 107.01 -159.61
CA VAL A 326 49.15 106.53 -158.38
C VAL A 326 49.89 106.93 -157.09
N ILE A 327 50.18 108.24 -156.99
CA ILE A 327 50.68 108.96 -155.81
C ILE A 327 49.92 108.64 -154.49
N LEU A 328 48.60 108.83 -154.53
CA LEU A 328 47.92 109.61 -153.50
C LEU A 328 46.56 109.05 -153.00
N GLN A 329 46.23 107.79 -153.31
CA GLN A 329 44.99 107.14 -152.83
C GLN A 329 45.23 105.98 -151.85
N LEU A 330 46.48 105.63 -151.55
CA LEU A 330 46.78 104.49 -150.67
C LEU A 330 46.78 104.85 -149.17
N GLU A 331 47.12 106.09 -148.80
CA GLU A 331 47.36 106.45 -147.39
C GLU A 331 46.09 106.48 -146.53
N GLU A 332 44.94 106.92 -147.05
CA GLU A 332 43.66 106.88 -146.31
C GLU A 332 43.14 105.45 -146.10
N THR A 333 43.44 104.51 -147.01
CA THR A 333 43.01 103.11 -146.86
C THR A 333 43.81 102.35 -145.80
N ILE A 334 45.01 102.83 -145.45
CA ILE A 334 45.90 102.16 -144.48
C ILE A 334 45.37 102.30 -143.04
N THR A 335 44.81 103.45 -142.66
CA THR A 335 44.39 103.73 -141.27
C THR A 335 43.13 102.95 -140.85
N GLU A 336 42.14 102.79 -141.75
CA GLU A 336 40.96 101.96 -141.49
C GLU A 336 41.33 100.45 -141.45
N ILE A 337 42.29 100.03 -142.27
CA ILE A 337 42.85 98.66 -142.24
C ILE A 337 43.59 98.40 -140.92
N GLU A 338 44.32 99.37 -140.36
CA GLU A 338 45.01 99.21 -139.08
C GLU A 338 44.07 99.05 -137.88
N ARG A 339 42.89 99.68 -137.91
CA ARG A 339 41.88 99.50 -136.85
C ARG A 339 41.25 98.10 -136.93
N ARG A 340 40.84 97.66 -138.13
CA ARG A 340 40.33 96.29 -138.32
C ARG A 340 41.39 95.22 -138.07
N LYS A 341 42.66 95.45 -138.39
CA LYS A 341 43.78 94.57 -138.02
C LYS A 341 43.94 94.41 -136.50
N ARG A 342 43.67 95.45 -135.70
CA ARG A 342 43.75 95.36 -134.23
C ARG A 342 42.59 94.54 -133.63
N GLU A 343 41.37 94.70 -134.14
CA GLU A 343 40.22 93.89 -133.74
C GLU A 343 40.38 92.41 -134.20
N LEU A 344 40.90 92.19 -135.42
CA LEU A 344 41.25 90.87 -135.91
C LEU A 344 42.38 90.23 -135.07
N ALA A 345 43.45 90.97 -134.76
CA ALA A 345 44.56 90.44 -133.96
C ALA A 345 44.16 90.07 -132.52
N MET A 346 43.17 90.75 -131.91
CA MET A 346 42.65 90.38 -130.59
C MET A 346 41.80 89.10 -130.65
N THR A 347 40.95 88.96 -131.67
CA THR A 347 40.14 87.75 -131.88
C THR A 347 41.00 86.56 -132.36
N GLU A 348 42.04 86.80 -133.15
CA GLU A 348 43.06 85.81 -133.50
C GLU A 348 43.87 85.37 -132.28
N LYS A 349 44.29 86.27 -131.39
CA LYS A 349 44.95 85.90 -130.12
C LYS A 349 44.04 85.10 -129.18
N ALA A 350 42.75 85.46 -129.11
CA ALA A 350 41.78 84.66 -128.36
C ALA A 350 41.59 83.26 -129.00
N ARG A 351 41.62 83.18 -130.34
CA ARG A 351 41.55 81.90 -131.06
C ARG A 351 42.84 81.07 -130.93
N THR A 352 44.03 81.67 -130.98
CA THR A 352 45.29 80.94 -130.81
C THR A 352 45.41 80.41 -129.39
N THR A 353 45.10 81.21 -128.37
CA THR A 353 45.10 80.75 -126.97
C THR A 353 44.03 79.69 -126.67
N ALA A 354 42.86 79.75 -127.33
CA ALA A 354 41.88 78.68 -127.26
C ALA A 354 42.34 77.41 -127.98
N VAL A 355 43.03 77.52 -129.13
CA VAL A 355 43.61 76.38 -129.87
C VAL A 355 44.84 75.80 -129.15
N GLU A 356 45.61 76.62 -128.45
CA GLU A 356 46.73 76.18 -127.58
C GLU A 356 46.20 75.40 -126.40
N LYS A 357 45.17 75.91 -125.70
CA LYS A 357 44.49 75.16 -124.62
C LYS A 357 43.83 73.87 -125.13
N LEU A 358 43.16 73.90 -126.28
CA LEU A 358 42.60 72.69 -126.88
C LEU A 358 43.71 71.67 -127.22
N LYS A 359 44.87 72.12 -127.69
CA LYS A 359 46.04 71.26 -127.91
C LYS A 359 46.64 70.73 -126.62
N GLU A 360 46.67 71.51 -125.54
CA GLU A 360 47.11 71.05 -124.21
C GLU A 360 46.12 70.00 -123.64
N GLU A 361 44.82 70.21 -123.80
CA GLU A 361 43.76 69.25 -123.45
C GLU A 361 43.81 68.00 -124.35
N GLU A 362 44.06 68.13 -125.65
CA GLU A 362 44.29 66.99 -126.56
C GLU A 362 45.59 66.25 -126.21
N MET A 363 46.68 66.94 -125.86
CA MET A 363 47.94 66.32 -125.45
C MET A 363 47.76 65.54 -124.15
N THR A 364 47.11 66.11 -123.15
CA THR A 364 46.84 65.45 -121.86
C THR A 364 45.83 64.30 -122.00
N ALA A 365 44.79 64.43 -122.84
CA ALA A 365 43.89 63.34 -123.18
C ALA A 365 44.61 62.20 -123.93
N ASN A 366 45.48 62.53 -124.89
CA ASN A 366 46.31 61.54 -125.60
C ASN A 366 47.31 60.87 -124.65
N ASP A 367 47.89 61.57 -123.68
CA ASP A 367 48.80 60.98 -122.71
C ASP A 367 48.07 60.10 -121.69
N LEU A 368 46.86 60.47 -121.24
CA LEU A 368 45.98 59.59 -120.46
C LEU A 368 45.58 58.35 -121.27
N GLN A 369 45.30 58.50 -122.57
CA GLN A 369 44.99 57.37 -123.46
C GLN A 369 46.21 56.45 -123.67
N LYS A 370 47.42 57.01 -123.83
CA LYS A 370 48.68 56.22 -123.85
C LYS A 370 48.90 55.50 -122.52
N GLN A 371 48.65 56.14 -121.38
CA GLN A 371 48.74 55.52 -120.06
C GLN A 371 47.74 54.37 -119.90
N ALA A 372 46.48 54.56 -120.31
CA ALA A 372 45.47 53.50 -120.29
C ALA A 372 45.84 52.33 -121.21
N GLN A 373 46.35 52.60 -122.41
CA GLN A 373 46.85 51.57 -123.33
C GLN A 373 48.08 50.84 -122.77
N PHE A 374 48.99 51.55 -122.09
CA PHE A 374 50.15 50.97 -121.42
C PHE A 374 49.75 50.08 -120.23
N ILE A 375 48.77 50.49 -119.42
CA ILE A 375 48.20 49.67 -118.33
C ILE A 375 47.51 48.42 -118.91
N ALA A 376 46.77 48.55 -120.01
CA ALA A 376 46.15 47.40 -120.68
C ALA A 376 47.19 46.42 -121.27
N GLN A 377 48.31 46.93 -121.79
CA GLN A 377 49.44 46.10 -122.22
C GLN A 377 50.11 45.40 -121.03
N LEU A 378 50.37 46.11 -119.92
CA LEU A 378 50.92 45.52 -118.69
C LEU A 378 50.04 44.42 -118.11
N LEU A 379 48.71 44.62 -118.09
CA LEU A 379 47.76 43.59 -117.64
C LEU A 379 47.82 42.35 -118.55
N LYS A 380 47.81 42.54 -119.87
CA LYS A 380 47.92 41.44 -120.85
C LYS A 380 49.25 40.70 -120.73
N ASP A 381 50.35 41.41 -120.49
CA ASP A 381 51.66 40.81 -120.29
C ASP A 381 51.74 40.04 -118.95
N ALA A 382 51.09 40.54 -117.89
CA ALA A 382 50.96 39.85 -116.61
C ALA A 382 50.10 38.58 -116.72
N GLU A 383 48.98 38.62 -117.46
CA GLU A 383 48.16 37.45 -117.77
C GLU A 383 48.95 36.41 -118.59
N MET A 384 49.69 36.84 -119.61
CA MET A 384 50.56 35.94 -120.37
C MET A 384 51.72 35.38 -119.54
N ALA A 385 52.28 36.15 -118.59
CA ALA A 385 53.28 35.67 -117.65
C ALA A 385 52.69 34.61 -116.71
N SER A 386 51.51 34.84 -116.15
CA SER A 386 50.76 33.87 -115.34
C SER A 386 50.45 32.57 -116.10
N HIS A 387 50.05 32.67 -117.37
CA HIS A 387 49.85 31.51 -118.24
C HIS A 387 51.12 30.77 -118.64
N LYS A 388 52.28 31.44 -118.67
CA LYS A 388 53.59 30.77 -118.82
C LYS A 388 53.97 30.04 -117.53
N ILE A 389 53.92 30.74 -116.40
CA ILE A 389 54.23 30.18 -115.07
C ILE A 389 53.38 28.94 -114.76
N THR A 390 52.08 28.95 -115.08
CA THR A 390 51.22 27.77 -114.87
C THR A 390 51.62 26.57 -115.76
N ARG A 391 52.01 26.79 -117.03
CA ARG A 391 52.58 25.73 -117.89
C ARG A 391 53.94 25.24 -117.39
N ASP A 392 54.79 26.15 -116.93
CA ASP A 392 56.11 25.83 -116.39
C ASP A 392 55.98 25.00 -115.10
N ILE A 393 54.99 25.30 -114.25
CA ILE A 393 54.63 24.50 -113.07
C ILE A 393 54.17 23.08 -113.46
N GLU A 394 53.37 22.93 -114.51
CA GLU A 394 52.96 21.60 -115.01
C GLU A 394 54.14 20.82 -115.58
N GLN A 395 55.02 21.48 -116.36
CA GLN A 395 56.25 20.85 -116.85
C GLN A 395 57.15 20.43 -115.68
N LEU A 396 57.38 21.30 -114.69
CA LEU A 396 58.15 21.01 -113.48
C LEU A 396 57.54 19.87 -112.64
N LYS A 397 56.20 19.74 -112.58
CA LYS A 397 55.54 18.57 -111.96
C LYS A 397 55.85 17.28 -112.73
N THR A 398 55.87 17.29 -114.06
CA THR A 398 56.24 16.09 -114.84
C THR A 398 57.73 15.75 -114.74
N THR A 399 58.63 16.74 -114.70
CA THR A 399 60.08 16.49 -114.54
C THR A 399 60.42 16.03 -113.14
N THR A 400 59.84 16.63 -112.09
CA THR A 400 60.01 16.16 -110.70
C THR A 400 59.46 14.75 -110.49
N PHE A 401 58.32 14.40 -111.10
CA PHE A 401 57.81 13.02 -111.06
C PHE A 401 58.79 12.03 -111.71
N ARG A 402 59.33 12.35 -112.90
CA ARG A 402 60.35 11.52 -113.58
C ARG A 402 61.64 11.43 -112.75
N ALA A 403 62.15 12.55 -112.25
CA ALA A 403 63.35 12.61 -111.42
C ALA A 403 63.18 11.82 -110.11
N ASN A 404 62.00 11.83 -109.49
CA ASN A 404 61.70 11.00 -108.32
C ASN A 404 61.64 9.50 -108.68
N GLN A 405 61.13 9.14 -109.86
CA GLN A 405 61.14 7.76 -110.34
C GLN A 405 62.56 7.27 -110.66
N GLU A 406 63.43 8.12 -111.21
CA GLU A 406 64.85 7.81 -111.41
C GLU A 406 65.61 7.75 -110.08
N LEU A 407 65.37 8.68 -109.16
CA LEU A 407 65.93 8.65 -107.80
C LEU A 407 65.55 7.36 -107.07
N ALA A 408 64.32 6.85 -107.24
CA ALA A 408 63.92 5.56 -106.68
C ALA A 408 64.70 4.38 -107.29
N LYS A 409 64.94 4.37 -108.62
CA LYS A 409 65.80 3.37 -109.28
C LYS A 409 67.25 3.46 -108.81
N VAL A 410 67.80 4.67 -108.70
CA VAL A 410 69.17 4.91 -108.22
C VAL A 410 69.31 4.51 -106.75
N ARG A 411 68.32 4.77 -105.90
CA ARG A 411 68.29 4.29 -104.50
C ARG A 411 68.24 2.76 -104.42
N ALA A 412 67.44 2.11 -105.26
CA ALA A 412 67.40 0.65 -105.32
C ALA A 412 68.77 0.07 -105.73
N ALA A 413 69.40 0.64 -106.77
CA ALA A 413 70.77 0.28 -107.17
C ALA A 413 71.79 0.55 -106.04
N GLN A 414 71.71 1.70 -105.36
CA GLN A 414 72.55 2.05 -104.21
C GLN A 414 72.39 1.03 -103.07
N THR A 415 71.17 0.58 -102.76
CA THR A 415 70.96 -0.47 -101.74
C THR A 415 71.56 -1.81 -102.16
N THR A 416 71.50 -2.17 -103.45
CA THR A 416 72.18 -3.36 -103.99
C THR A 416 73.69 -3.23 -103.87
N SER A 417 74.28 -2.12 -104.32
CA SER A 417 75.72 -1.88 -104.17
C SER A 417 76.16 -1.77 -102.71
N LEU A 418 75.33 -1.28 -101.79
CA LEU A 418 75.63 -1.31 -100.35
C LEU A 418 75.64 -2.73 -99.78
N SER A 419 74.75 -3.61 -100.26
CA SER A 419 74.79 -5.04 -99.89
C SER A 419 76.00 -5.77 -100.50
N GLU A 420 76.40 -5.43 -101.73
CA GLU A 420 77.64 -5.92 -102.34
C GLU A 420 78.87 -5.42 -101.60
N ILE A 421 78.92 -4.13 -101.22
CA ILE A 421 80.00 -3.54 -100.42
C ILE A 421 80.06 -4.19 -99.04
N SER A 422 78.94 -4.48 -98.37
CA SER A 422 78.96 -5.15 -97.07
C SER A 422 79.43 -6.61 -97.18
N GLY A 423 79.06 -7.32 -98.25
CA GLY A 423 79.59 -8.63 -98.61
C GLY A 423 81.10 -8.60 -98.90
N ALA A 424 81.56 -7.63 -99.69
CA ALA A 424 82.97 -7.41 -100.00
C ALA A 424 83.79 -6.99 -98.76
N GLN A 425 83.20 -6.22 -97.83
CA GLN A 425 83.81 -5.90 -96.54
C GLN A 425 83.90 -7.13 -95.63
N ALA A 426 82.91 -8.03 -95.64
CA ALA A 426 82.98 -9.30 -94.91
C ALA A 426 84.08 -10.21 -95.49
N GLN A 427 84.18 -10.32 -96.82
CA GLN A 427 85.31 -10.98 -97.48
C GLN A 427 86.64 -10.31 -97.14
N GLY A 428 86.69 -8.98 -97.15
CA GLY A 428 87.86 -8.18 -96.76
C GLY A 428 88.30 -8.42 -95.32
N LYS A 429 87.36 -8.62 -94.39
CA LYS A 429 87.67 -9.05 -93.01
C LYS A 429 88.23 -10.47 -92.96
N ASN A 430 87.70 -11.40 -93.76
CA ASN A 430 88.23 -12.76 -93.84
C ASN A 430 89.65 -12.79 -94.44
N TYR A 431 89.89 -12.02 -95.51
CA TYR A 431 91.23 -11.84 -96.07
C TYR A 431 92.15 -11.11 -95.10
N LYS A 432 91.67 -10.13 -94.34
CA LYS A 432 92.47 -9.45 -93.31
C LYS A 432 92.85 -10.40 -92.18
N ALA A 433 91.95 -11.23 -91.68
CA ALA A 433 92.29 -12.28 -90.71
C ALA A 433 93.30 -13.30 -91.28
N LYS A 434 93.27 -13.56 -92.60
CA LYS A 434 94.28 -14.38 -93.28
C LYS A 434 95.62 -13.66 -93.44
N ILE A 435 95.61 -12.35 -93.66
CA ILE A 435 96.81 -11.50 -93.63
C ILE A 435 97.38 -11.48 -92.20
N ASP A 436 96.58 -11.24 -91.17
CA ASP A 436 97.02 -11.26 -89.76
C ASP A 436 97.66 -12.62 -89.38
N GLN A 437 97.17 -13.74 -89.95
CA GLN A 437 97.80 -15.05 -89.81
C GLN A 437 99.18 -15.12 -90.50
N LEU A 438 99.27 -14.66 -91.75
CA LEU A 438 100.54 -14.61 -92.52
C LEU A 438 101.53 -13.60 -91.94
N ASP A 439 101.05 -12.50 -91.35
CA ASP A 439 101.85 -11.52 -90.63
C ASP A 439 102.34 -12.12 -89.31
N GLY A 440 101.58 -12.98 -88.64
CA GLY A 440 102.08 -13.78 -87.52
C GLY A 440 103.23 -14.71 -87.92
N GLU A 441 103.13 -15.36 -89.08
CA GLU A 441 104.23 -16.15 -89.67
C GLU A 441 105.42 -15.26 -90.08
N SER A 442 105.16 -14.07 -90.61
CA SER A 442 106.16 -13.04 -90.95
C SER A 442 106.88 -12.50 -89.71
N PHE A 443 106.18 -12.23 -88.60
CA PHE A 443 106.78 -11.80 -87.34
C PHE A 443 107.68 -12.88 -86.74
N ALA A 444 107.32 -14.16 -86.87
CA ALA A 444 108.21 -15.26 -86.49
C ALA A 444 109.49 -15.26 -87.35
N GLN A 445 109.41 -14.93 -88.64
CA GLN A 445 110.58 -14.76 -89.52
C GLN A 445 111.36 -13.47 -89.21
N GLN A 446 110.70 -12.38 -88.82
CA GLN A 446 111.35 -11.14 -88.37
C GLN A 446 112.14 -11.33 -87.07
N GLY A 447 111.68 -12.21 -86.16
CA GLY A 447 112.46 -12.64 -85.00
C GLY A 447 113.79 -13.30 -85.38
N VAL A 448 113.88 -13.95 -86.54
CA VAL A 448 115.14 -14.48 -87.10
C VAL A 448 115.98 -13.36 -87.71
N LEU A 449 115.38 -12.41 -88.45
CA LEU A 449 116.06 -11.25 -89.02
C LEU A 449 116.64 -10.31 -87.96
N TYR A 450 115.96 -10.05 -86.85
CA TYR A 450 116.42 -9.11 -85.82
C TYR A 450 117.73 -9.56 -85.15
N ASN A 451 117.93 -10.89 -85.02
CA ASN A 451 119.20 -11.47 -84.58
C ASN A 451 120.35 -11.22 -85.59
N ILE A 452 120.02 -11.07 -86.88
CA ILE A 452 120.97 -10.71 -87.93
C ILE A 452 121.24 -9.20 -87.91
N GLU A 453 120.20 -8.36 -87.81
CA GLU A 453 120.33 -6.89 -87.80
C GLU A 453 121.14 -6.35 -86.61
N PHE A 454 121.07 -6.97 -85.44
CA PHE A 454 121.92 -6.61 -84.29
C PHE A 454 123.42 -6.70 -84.60
N SER A 455 123.82 -7.60 -85.51
CA SER A 455 125.22 -7.70 -86.00
C SER A 455 125.60 -6.57 -86.95
N VAL A 456 124.64 -6.01 -87.69
CA VAL A 456 124.84 -4.94 -88.68
C VAL A 456 124.99 -3.57 -88.00
N GLN A 457 124.18 -3.27 -86.98
CA GLN A 457 124.20 -1.95 -86.30
C GLN A 457 125.54 -1.60 -85.61
N GLN A 458 126.38 -2.59 -85.30
CA GLN A 458 127.74 -2.32 -84.80
C GLN A 458 128.66 -1.71 -85.87
N ILE A 459 128.40 -1.97 -87.15
CA ILE A 459 129.20 -1.49 -88.27
C ILE A 459 128.85 -0.04 -88.61
N GLU A 460 127.55 0.31 -88.60
CA GLU A 460 127.03 1.60 -89.06
C GLU A 460 127.44 2.78 -88.15
N LYS A 461 127.55 2.55 -86.83
CA LYS A 461 128.03 3.56 -85.86
C LYS A 461 129.41 4.14 -86.18
N ARG A 462 130.21 3.49 -87.04
CA ARG A 462 131.53 3.99 -87.48
C ARG A 462 131.44 5.04 -88.60
N VAL A 463 130.31 5.16 -89.30
CA VAL A 463 130.20 5.95 -90.55
C VAL A 463 129.59 7.35 -90.33
N SER A 464 128.62 7.50 -89.43
CA SER A 464 127.85 8.75 -89.28
C SER A 464 128.59 9.94 -88.66
N ARG A 465 129.86 9.79 -88.26
CA ARG A 465 130.71 10.88 -87.72
C ARG A 465 131.25 11.85 -88.78
N ALA A 466 130.93 11.67 -90.06
CA ALA A 466 131.77 12.17 -91.14
C ALA A 466 131.46 13.58 -91.73
N LYS A 467 130.24 14.14 -91.72
CA LYS A 467 129.91 15.35 -92.54
C LYS A 467 128.76 16.27 -92.07
N GLY A 468 129.00 17.60 -92.10
CA GLY A 468 128.02 18.72 -92.05
C GLY A 468 128.49 19.88 -92.98
N GLU A 469 127.94 21.10 -93.03
CA GLU A 469 126.80 21.79 -92.37
C GLU A 469 126.11 22.76 -93.39
N ARG A 470 125.43 23.87 -92.98
CA ARG A 470 124.69 24.81 -93.88
C ARG A 470 124.62 26.30 -93.41
N THR A 471 124.16 27.22 -94.27
CA THR A 471 124.13 28.71 -94.04
C THR A 471 122.98 29.53 -94.69
N GLU A 472 122.76 30.73 -94.12
CA GLU A 472 122.14 32.01 -94.58
C GLU A 472 120.73 32.16 -95.20
N GLU A 473 120.09 31.18 -95.85
CA GLU A 473 118.73 31.41 -96.44
C GLU A 473 117.65 31.72 -95.37
N GLU A 474 117.84 31.18 -94.17
CA GLU A 474 116.96 31.29 -93.00
C GLU A 474 116.66 32.75 -92.59
N ARG A 475 117.59 33.68 -92.81
CA ARG A 475 117.46 35.07 -92.36
C ARG A 475 116.35 35.87 -93.07
N LYS A 476 115.97 35.50 -94.30
CA LYS A 476 114.84 36.14 -95.02
C LYS A 476 113.50 35.50 -94.66
N GLU A 477 113.46 34.20 -94.38
CA GLU A 477 112.24 33.56 -93.87
C GLU A 477 111.84 34.12 -92.50
N LEU A 478 112.82 34.35 -91.62
CA LEU A 478 112.56 34.85 -90.27
C LEU A 478 111.83 36.21 -90.24
N ARG A 479 112.09 37.11 -91.19
CA ARG A 479 111.37 38.40 -91.25
C ARG A 479 109.92 38.24 -91.73
N ARG A 480 109.68 37.43 -92.77
CA ARG A 480 108.30 37.10 -93.20
C ARG A 480 107.51 36.39 -92.11
N LYS A 481 108.16 35.56 -91.29
CA LYS A 481 107.55 34.94 -90.11
C LYS A 481 107.14 35.99 -89.06
N ILE A 482 107.90 37.08 -88.87
CA ILE A 482 107.56 38.13 -87.90
C ILE A 482 106.28 38.89 -88.31
N ASP A 483 106.19 39.34 -89.57
CA ASP A 483 105.00 40.08 -90.04
C ASP A 483 103.73 39.21 -89.96
N LEU A 484 103.83 37.93 -90.35
CA LEU A 484 102.75 36.95 -90.24
C LEU A 484 102.36 36.70 -88.77
N LEU A 485 103.34 36.63 -87.87
CA LEU A 485 103.09 36.46 -86.44
C LEU A 485 102.36 37.67 -85.85
N GLN A 486 102.65 38.89 -86.28
CA GLN A 486 101.95 40.09 -85.82
C GLN A 486 100.50 40.15 -86.30
N THR A 487 100.19 39.77 -87.55
CA THR A 487 98.79 39.66 -87.98
C THR A 487 98.04 38.57 -87.21
N THR A 488 98.67 37.42 -86.95
CA THR A 488 98.04 36.39 -86.11
C THR A 488 97.87 36.84 -84.66
N LEU A 489 98.74 37.70 -84.12
CA LEU A 489 98.62 38.24 -82.77
C LEU A 489 97.38 39.15 -82.65
N ASP A 490 97.18 40.06 -83.61
CA ASP A 490 96.01 40.95 -83.64
C ASP A 490 94.68 40.18 -83.81
N GLU A 491 94.69 39.10 -84.58
CA GLU A 491 93.55 38.19 -84.72
C GLU A 491 93.29 37.42 -83.42
N LEU A 492 94.33 36.89 -82.78
CA LEU A 492 94.24 36.20 -81.49
C LEU A 492 93.81 37.15 -80.37
N GLU A 493 94.21 38.42 -80.38
CA GLU A 493 93.72 39.43 -79.42
C GLU A 493 92.22 39.70 -79.60
N LYS A 494 91.74 39.82 -80.85
CA LYS A 494 90.29 39.97 -81.13
C LYS A 494 89.52 38.74 -80.68
N GLN A 495 90.02 37.54 -80.98
CA GLN A 495 89.44 36.27 -80.52
C GLN A 495 89.43 36.19 -78.97
N ASN A 496 90.52 36.58 -78.30
CA ASN A 496 90.61 36.60 -76.84
C ASN A 496 89.62 37.61 -76.22
N ARG A 497 89.42 38.80 -76.80
CA ARG A 497 88.39 39.75 -76.34
C ARG A 497 86.97 39.18 -76.51
N ILE A 498 86.68 38.47 -77.60
CA ILE A 498 85.40 37.77 -77.81
C ILE A 498 85.23 36.66 -76.78
N LEU A 499 86.25 35.82 -76.57
CA LEU A 499 86.26 34.74 -75.58
C LEU A 499 86.10 35.28 -74.14
N GLN A 500 86.73 36.40 -73.78
CA GLN A 500 86.55 37.04 -72.48
C GLN A 500 85.12 37.52 -72.26
N ASN A 501 84.47 38.08 -73.28
CA ASN A 501 83.07 38.48 -73.22
C ASN A 501 82.14 37.26 -73.11
N GLN A 502 82.43 36.18 -73.85
CA GLN A 502 81.72 34.90 -73.72
C GLN A 502 81.91 34.29 -72.31
N VAL A 503 83.12 34.29 -71.76
CA VAL A 503 83.40 33.81 -70.39
C VAL A 503 82.69 34.67 -69.33
N LYS A 504 82.61 35.99 -69.49
CA LYS A 504 81.81 36.85 -68.61
C LYS A 504 80.32 36.49 -68.68
N ARG A 505 79.76 36.33 -69.88
CA ARG A 505 78.38 35.90 -70.09
C ARG A 505 78.10 34.53 -69.47
N VAL A 506 78.98 33.54 -69.69
CA VAL A 506 78.87 32.20 -69.09
C VAL A 506 78.99 32.26 -67.56
N ARG A 507 79.81 33.14 -66.98
CA ARG A 507 79.86 33.35 -65.53
C ARG A 507 78.58 33.98 -64.98
N GLU A 508 77.94 34.90 -65.70
CA GLU A 508 76.65 35.46 -65.32
C GLU A 508 75.51 34.45 -65.46
N GLU A 509 75.49 33.66 -66.54
CA GLU A 509 74.54 32.56 -66.74
C GLU A 509 74.74 31.46 -65.67
N MET A 510 75.98 31.09 -65.34
CA MET A 510 76.31 30.19 -64.24
C MET A 510 75.85 30.75 -62.89
N ARG A 511 76.08 32.04 -62.60
CA ARG A 511 75.59 32.67 -61.35
C ARG A 511 74.07 32.71 -61.27
N LYS A 512 73.38 33.01 -62.38
CA LYS A 512 71.92 32.93 -62.48
C LYS A 512 71.43 31.50 -62.25
N SER A 513 72.11 30.51 -62.83
CA SER A 513 71.83 29.08 -62.63
C SER A 513 72.03 28.66 -61.18
N SER A 514 73.13 29.03 -60.51
CA SER A 514 73.37 28.74 -59.09
C SER A 514 72.28 29.34 -58.19
N ILE A 515 71.88 30.59 -58.42
CA ILE A 515 70.77 31.22 -57.67
C ILE A 515 69.43 30.51 -57.96
N LEU A 516 69.22 30.00 -59.17
CA LEU A 516 68.05 29.19 -59.50
C LEU A 516 68.07 27.84 -58.77
N ILE A 517 69.24 27.19 -58.69
CA ILE A 517 69.46 25.94 -57.97
C ILE A 517 69.21 26.13 -56.48
N GLU A 518 69.77 27.18 -55.84
CA GLU A 518 69.50 27.50 -54.43
C GLU A 518 68.00 27.71 -54.16
N LYS A 519 67.27 28.38 -55.07
CA LYS A 519 65.82 28.54 -54.97
C LYS A 519 65.08 27.21 -55.12
N LEU A 520 65.50 26.36 -56.06
CA LEU A 520 64.92 25.03 -56.29
C LEU A 520 65.22 24.06 -55.14
N GLU A 521 66.38 24.17 -54.50
CA GLU A 521 66.70 23.41 -53.28
C GLU A 521 65.87 23.90 -52.09
N ALA A 522 65.64 25.21 -51.97
CA ALA A 522 64.76 25.75 -50.94
C ALA A 522 63.29 25.33 -51.13
N THR A 523 62.76 25.33 -52.36
CA THR A 523 61.41 24.80 -52.62
C THR A 523 61.35 23.29 -52.44
N LYS A 524 62.39 22.53 -52.84
CA LYS A 524 62.48 21.09 -52.59
C LYS A 524 62.50 20.74 -51.10
N LYS A 525 63.16 21.54 -50.26
CA LYS A 525 63.13 21.34 -48.79
C LYS A 525 61.74 21.57 -48.22
N ARG A 526 61.06 22.65 -48.63
CA ARG A 526 59.67 22.93 -48.23
C ARG A 526 58.71 21.83 -48.67
N SER A 527 58.80 21.36 -49.92
CA SER A 527 57.93 20.28 -50.38
C SER A 527 58.26 18.93 -49.71
N LEU A 528 59.51 18.69 -49.30
CA LEU A 528 59.85 17.54 -48.46
C LEU A 528 59.29 17.66 -47.03
N GLU A 529 59.27 18.86 -46.46
CA GLU A 529 58.63 19.15 -45.16
C GLU A 529 57.10 18.96 -45.25
N GLU A 530 56.46 19.48 -46.31
CA GLU A 530 55.04 19.28 -46.61
C GLU A 530 54.70 17.79 -46.82
N VAL A 531 55.54 17.03 -47.54
CA VAL A 531 55.35 15.58 -47.72
C VAL A 531 55.50 14.84 -46.37
N LEU A 532 56.48 15.20 -45.54
CA LEU A 532 56.62 14.64 -44.20
C LEU A 532 55.41 14.94 -43.29
N GLU A 533 54.84 16.14 -43.38
CA GLU A 533 53.59 16.46 -42.69
C GLU A 533 52.42 15.63 -43.21
N MET A 534 52.31 15.40 -44.52
CA MET A 534 51.25 14.58 -45.10
C MET A 534 51.42 13.10 -44.73
N ASP A 535 52.64 12.55 -44.76
CA ASP A 535 52.93 11.19 -44.30
C ASP A 535 52.60 11.01 -42.81
N LEU A 536 52.87 12.02 -41.97
CA LEU A 536 52.46 12.02 -40.56
C LEU A 536 50.94 12.07 -40.39
N ARG A 537 50.22 12.84 -41.22
CA ARG A 537 48.74 12.86 -41.22
C ARG A 537 48.16 11.53 -41.70
N CYS A 538 48.67 10.96 -42.79
CA CYS A 538 48.26 9.65 -43.28
C CYS A 538 48.53 8.55 -42.25
N THR A 539 49.73 8.47 -41.68
CA THR A 539 50.04 7.46 -40.65
C THR A 539 49.27 7.68 -39.34
N HIS A 540 48.79 8.89 -39.05
CA HIS A 540 47.85 9.15 -37.97
C HIS A 540 46.45 8.64 -38.33
N SER A 541 45.93 8.97 -39.51
CA SER A 541 44.63 8.51 -40.01
C SER A 541 44.57 6.97 -40.10
N ASP A 542 45.60 6.30 -40.62
CA ASP A 542 45.72 4.83 -40.64
C ASP A 542 45.63 4.20 -39.24
N ARG A 543 46.13 4.91 -38.20
CA ARG A 543 46.06 4.45 -36.81
C ARG A 543 44.68 4.66 -36.21
N GLU A 544 44.02 5.77 -36.55
CA GLU A 544 42.64 6.03 -36.15
C GLU A 544 41.67 5.06 -36.84
N GLU A 545 41.83 4.81 -38.14
CA GLU A 545 41.08 3.81 -38.89
C GLU A 545 41.20 2.43 -38.22
N LYS A 546 42.43 1.96 -37.94
CA LYS A 546 42.66 0.68 -37.24
C LYS A 546 42.15 0.66 -35.80
N GLN A 547 41.93 1.81 -35.15
CA GLN A 547 41.25 1.87 -33.86
C GLN A 547 39.73 1.80 -34.02
N LEU A 548 39.17 2.47 -35.02
CA LEU A 548 37.74 2.44 -35.35
C LEU A 548 37.32 1.05 -35.87
N GLU A 549 38.15 0.37 -36.65
CA GLU A 549 37.95 -1.03 -37.06
C GLU A 549 37.83 -1.94 -35.83
N LYS A 550 38.77 -1.88 -34.89
CA LYS A 550 38.72 -2.66 -33.65
C LYS A 550 37.50 -2.32 -32.80
N GLN A 551 37.14 -1.04 -32.68
CA GLN A 551 35.92 -0.63 -31.97
C GLN A 551 34.65 -1.18 -32.66
N ARG A 552 34.63 -1.22 -34.00
CA ARG A 552 33.54 -1.83 -34.77
C ARG A 552 33.48 -3.34 -34.56
N GLU A 553 34.62 -4.03 -34.56
CA GLU A 553 34.71 -5.47 -34.25
C GLU A 553 34.24 -5.78 -32.82
N ASP A 554 34.70 -5.02 -31.82
CA ASP A 554 34.25 -5.13 -30.42
C ASP A 554 32.73 -4.89 -30.29
N LEU A 555 32.16 -3.95 -31.07
CA LEU A 555 30.72 -3.68 -31.09
C LEU A 555 29.94 -4.80 -31.80
N LEU A 556 30.46 -5.37 -32.89
CA LEU A 556 29.86 -6.54 -33.55
C LEU A 556 29.85 -7.75 -32.63
N ILE A 557 30.96 -8.05 -31.94
CA ILE A 557 31.03 -9.13 -30.94
C ILE A 557 30.01 -8.88 -29.80
N LYS A 558 29.83 -7.64 -29.35
CA LYS A 558 28.78 -7.28 -28.38
C LYS A 558 27.37 -7.51 -28.94
N VAL A 559 27.09 -7.17 -30.19
CA VAL A 559 25.81 -7.47 -30.84
C VAL A 559 25.59 -8.98 -30.92
N ASP A 560 26.55 -9.75 -31.42
CA ASP A 560 26.45 -11.21 -31.55
C ASP A 560 26.24 -11.89 -30.19
N THR A 561 26.93 -11.42 -29.13
CA THR A 561 26.72 -11.95 -27.77
C THR A 561 25.34 -11.59 -27.20
N LEU A 562 24.80 -10.41 -27.51
CA LEU A 562 23.43 -10.01 -27.14
C LEU A 562 22.38 -10.81 -27.95
N GLU A 563 22.64 -11.10 -29.23
CA GLU A 563 21.78 -11.96 -30.04
C GLU A 563 21.76 -13.41 -29.52
N LEU A 564 22.92 -13.94 -29.10
CA LEU A 564 23.02 -15.24 -28.44
C LEU A 564 22.28 -15.25 -27.09
N GLN A 565 22.37 -14.18 -26.30
CA GLN A 565 21.59 -14.03 -25.05
C GLN A 565 20.09 -13.95 -25.33
N LEU A 566 19.66 -13.16 -26.32
CA LEU A 566 18.27 -13.11 -26.80
C LEU A 566 17.79 -14.48 -27.29
N GLY A 567 18.62 -15.23 -28.00
CA GLY A 567 18.33 -16.60 -28.42
C GLY A 567 18.12 -17.54 -27.23
N ARG A 568 18.99 -17.48 -26.22
CA ARG A 568 18.85 -18.24 -24.96
C ARG A 568 17.57 -17.87 -24.22
N LEU A 569 17.27 -16.57 -24.08
CA LEU A 569 16.06 -16.08 -23.41
C LEU A 569 14.79 -16.47 -24.17
N ARG A 570 14.76 -16.37 -25.51
CA ARG A 570 13.65 -16.85 -26.35
C ARG A 570 13.44 -18.36 -26.23
N ASN A 571 14.51 -19.15 -26.15
CA ASN A 571 14.42 -20.59 -25.94
C ASN A 571 13.90 -20.94 -24.54
N LEU A 572 14.37 -20.23 -23.50
CA LEU A 572 13.87 -20.41 -22.13
C LEU A 572 12.40 -20.00 -22.01
N LEU A 573 11.99 -18.91 -22.66
CA LEU A 573 10.59 -18.50 -22.77
C LEU A 573 9.76 -19.60 -23.45
N ARG A 574 10.18 -20.12 -24.62
CA ARG A 574 9.50 -21.25 -25.29
C ARG A 574 9.36 -22.50 -24.43
N VAL A 575 10.37 -22.81 -23.61
CA VAL A 575 10.28 -23.92 -22.64
C VAL A 575 9.24 -23.62 -21.56
N LYS A 576 9.18 -22.39 -21.05
CA LYS A 576 8.17 -21.97 -20.07
C LYS A 576 6.76 -21.87 -20.65
N ASP A 577 6.62 -21.44 -21.90
CA ASP A 577 5.35 -21.46 -22.63
C ASP A 577 4.86 -22.91 -22.82
N ALA A 578 5.76 -23.84 -23.17
CA ALA A 578 5.44 -25.26 -23.29
C ALA A 578 5.06 -25.89 -21.93
N GLU A 579 5.81 -25.59 -20.86
CA GLU A 579 5.44 -26.00 -19.49
C GLU A 579 4.05 -25.47 -19.12
N LEU A 580 3.77 -24.18 -19.37
CA LEU A 580 2.50 -23.54 -19.09
C LEU A 580 1.36 -24.18 -19.90
N LEU A 581 1.54 -24.46 -21.18
CA LEU A 581 0.56 -25.19 -21.99
C LEU A 581 0.27 -26.58 -21.41
N THR A 582 1.29 -27.35 -21.00
CA THR A 582 1.05 -28.67 -20.36
C THR A 582 0.38 -28.55 -18.99
N LEU A 583 0.57 -27.44 -18.27
CA LEU A 583 -0.13 -27.16 -17.01
C LEU A 583 -1.57 -26.74 -17.26
N GLU A 584 -1.85 -25.97 -18.30
CA GLU A 584 -3.22 -25.66 -18.73
C GLU A 584 -3.96 -26.90 -19.22
N GLU A 585 -3.31 -27.78 -19.98
CA GLU A 585 -3.87 -29.07 -20.39
C GLU A 585 -4.23 -29.94 -19.19
N LYS A 586 -3.30 -30.10 -18.23
CA LYS A 586 -3.57 -30.82 -16.96
C LYS A 586 -4.67 -30.16 -16.14
N LYS A 587 -4.73 -28.82 -16.11
CA LYS A 587 -5.79 -28.08 -15.44
C LYS A 587 -7.15 -28.36 -16.09
N ARG A 588 -7.25 -28.26 -17.42
CA ARG A 588 -8.49 -28.58 -18.17
C ARG A 588 -8.91 -30.05 -17.99
N GLN A 589 -7.95 -30.97 -17.94
CA GLN A 589 -8.21 -32.39 -17.62
C GLN A 589 -8.79 -32.54 -16.21
N LEU A 590 -8.16 -31.94 -15.20
CA LEU A 590 -8.66 -31.99 -13.82
C LEU A 590 -10.02 -31.28 -13.66
N GLU A 591 -10.27 -30.17 -14.37
CA GLU A 591 -11.58 -29.50 -14.39
C GLU A 591 -12.66 -30.39 -15.03
N ALA A 592 -12.32 -31.14 -16.08
CA ALA A 592 -13.22 -32.14 -16.67
C ALA A 592 -13.47 -33.33 -15.74
N ASP A 593 -12.41 -33.93 -15.18
CA ASP A 593 -12.50 -35.04 -14.21
C ASP A 593 -13.35 -34.64 -12.99
N VAL A 594 -13.18 -33.43 -12.47
CA VAL A 594 -13.98 -32.90 -11.35
C VAL A 594 -15.44 -32.71 -11.78
N ALA A 595 -15.71 -32.15 -12.96
CA ALA A 595 -17.08 -31.99 -13.46
C ALA A 595 -17.78 -33.35 -13.69
N GLU A 596 -17.06 -34.36 -14.16
CA GLU A 596 -17.56 -35.74 -14.27
C GLU A 596 -17.86 -36.33 -12.89
N ARG A 597 -16.95 -36.18 -11.91
CA ARG A 597 -17.19 -36.62 -10.53
C ARG A 597 -18.34 -35.89 -9.85
N GLU A 598 -18.50 -34.59 -10.07
CA GLU A 598 -19.65 -33.83 -9.57
C GLU A 598 -20.96 -34.32 -10.19
N ALA A 599 -20.98 -34.63 -11.49
CA ALA A 599 -22.14 -35.21 -12.15
C ALA A 599 -22.45 -36.63 -11.66
N GLU A 600 -21.45 -37.49 -11.46
CA GLU A 600 -21.60 -38.81 -10.83
C GLU A 600 -22.20 -38.68 -9.42
N ILE A 601 -21.62 -37.81 -8.58
CA ILE A 601 -22.10 -37.54 -7.22
C ILE A 601 -23.53 -37.00 -7.26
N GLU A 602 -23.88 -36.13 -8.22
CA GLU A 602 -25.24 -35.61 -8.34
C GLU A 602 -26.23 -36.72 -8.73
N VAL A 603 -25.85 -37.63 -9.64
CA VAL A 603 -26.65 -38.80 -10.01
C VAL A 603 -26.81 -39.74 -8.82
N HIS A 604 -25.74 -40.08 -8.10
CA HIS A 604 -25.80 -40.89 -6.88
C HIS A 604 -26.67 -40.22 -5.81
N HIS A 605 -26.57 -38.90 -5.63
CA HIS A 605 -27.37 -38.15 -4.68
C HIS A 605 -28.84 -38.01 -5.12
N ARG A 606 -29.13 -38.00 -6.43
CA ARG A 606 -30.51 -38.12 -6.97
C ARG A 606 -31.06 -39.54 -6.71
N LEU A 607 -30.27 -40.59 -6.92
CA LEU A 607 -30.66 -41.98 -6.64
C LEU A 607 -30.96 -42.19 -5.15
N LEU A 608 -30.05 -41.79 -4.24
CA LEU A 608 -30.28 -41.86 -2.79
C LEU A 608 -31.51 -41.06 -2.35
N ARG A 609 -31.79 -39.90 -2.97
CA ARG A 609 -33.03 -39.13 -2.72
C ARG A 609 -34.28 -39.84 -3.24
N MET A 610 -34.19 -40.64 -4.29
CA MET A 610 -35.29 -41.48 -4.76
C MET A 610 -35.50 -42.71 -3.87
N GLU A 611 -34.43 -43.38 -3.45
CA GLU A 611 -34.49 -44.49 -2.48
C GLU A 611 -35.09 -44.04 -1.15
N ALA A 612 -34.66 -42.88 -0.63
CA ALA A 612 -35.24 -42.29 0.59
C ALA A 612 -36.74 -41.97 0.43
N LYS A 613 -37.17 -41.48 -0.74
CA LYS A 613 -38.60 -41.26 -1.04
C LYS A 613 -39.38 -42.58 -1.10
N LEU A 614 -38.83 -43.61 -1.74
CA LEU A 614 -39.45 -44.94 -1.81
C LEU A 614 -39.59 -45.56 -0.41
N ALA A 615 -38.53 -45.49 0.41
CA ALA A 615 -38.58 -45.94 1.81
C ALA A 615 -39.57 -45.11 2.66
N GLU A 616 -39.70 -43.80 2.41
CA GLU A 616 -40.76 -42.98 3.02
C GLU A 616 -42.17 -43.38 2.56
N GLU A 617 -42.36 -43.72 1.29
CA GLU A 617 -43.63 -44.21 0.76
C GLU A 617 -43.99 -45.59 1.34
N GLU A 618 -43.03 -46.50 1.45
CA GLU A 618 -43.19 -47.78 2.15
C GLU A 618 -43.53 -47.55 3.62
N ARG A 619 -42.83 -46.65 4.33
CA ARG A 619 -43.18 -46.26 5.70
C ARG A 619 -44.60 -45.71 5.79
N LYS A 620 -45.02 -44.86 4.85
CA LYS A 620 -46.39 -44.30 4.78
C LYS A 620 -47.42 -45.43 4.55
N ARG A 621 -47.15 -46.38 3.64
CA ARG A 621 -47.99 -47.56 3.38
C ARG A 621 -48.13 -48.44 4.63
N LEU A 622 -47.01 -48.78 5.29
CA LEU A 622 -47.00 -49.55 6.54
C LEU A 622 -47.71 -48.81 7.68
N VAL A 623 -47.62 -47.48 7.75
CA VAL A 623 -48.40 -46.68 8.70
C VAL A 623 -49.89 -46.72 8.37
N THR A 624 -50.30 -46.64 7.10
CA THR A 624 -51.72 -46.79 6.74
C THR A 624 -52.24 -48.19 7.04
N GLU A 625 -51.48 -49.25 6.74
CA GLU A 625 -51.82 -50.61 7.12
C GLU A 625 -51.91 -50.77 8.64
N LEU A 626 -50.98 -50.20 9.41
CA LEU A 626 -51.01 -50.20 10.87
C LEU A 626 -52.28 -49.49 11.39
N LEU A 627 -52.65 -48.34 10.82
CA LEU A 627 -53.87 -47.61 11.18
C LEU A 627 -55.14 -48.42 10.84
N GLU A 628 -55.16 -49.15 9.73
CA GLU A 628 -56.25 -50.07 9.40
C GLU A 628 -56.30 -51.28 10.34
N ARG A 629 -55.15 -51.87 10.69
CA ARG A 629 -55.06 -52.94 11.68
C ARG A 629 -55.47 -52.46 13.07
N GLN A 630 -55.14 -51.22 13.44
CA GLN A 630 -55.62 -50.58 14.66
C GLN A 630 -57.13 -50.33 14.62
N LYS A 631 -57.70 -49.83 13.52
CA LYS A 631 -59.17 -49.70 13.33
C LYS A 631 -59.89 -51.05 13.41
N ASN A 632 -59.29 -52.10 12.84
CA ASN A 632 -59.83 -53.45 12.93
C ASN A 632 -59.71 -54.01 14.36
N LEU A 633 -58.62 -53.72 15.06
CA LEU A 633 -58.41 -54.11 16.46
C LEU A 633 -59.31 -53.32 17.42
N THR A 634 -59.61 -52.05 17.18
CA THR A 634 -60.64 -51.31 17.93
C THR A 634 -62.04 -51.80 17.57
N ALA A 635 -62.33 -52.17 16.32
CA ALA A 635 -63.60 -52.82 15.99
C ALA A 635 -63.77 -54.18 16.70
N VAL A 636 -62.70 -54.97 16.83
CA VAL A 636 -62.69 -56.23 17.60
C VAL A 636 -62.80 -55.97 19.11
N LYS A 637 -62.07 -54.97 19.65
CA LYS A 637 -62.21 -54.56 21.06
C LYS A 637 -63.62 -54.08 21.36
N ASN A 638 -64.19 -53.18 20.55
CA ASN A 638 -65.56 -52.69 20.71
C ASN A 638 -66.57 -53.87 20.60
N ARG A 639 -66.32 -54.85 19.72
CA ARG A 639 -67.13 -56.09 19.67
C ARG A 639 -66.99 -56.94 20.94
N GLN A 640 -65.79 -57.02 21.53
CA GLN A 640 -65.55 -57.69 22.81
C GLN A 640 -66.14 -56.91 23.99
N GLU A 641 -66.05 -55.59 24.01
CA GLU A 641 -66.63 -54.70 25.02
C GLU A 641 -68.16 -54.67 24.96
N VAL A 642 -68.77 -54.82 23.78
CA VAL A 642 -70.23 -55.04 23.63
C VAL A 642 -70.65 -56.45 24.03
N LEU A 643 -69.75 -57.44 23.94
CA LEU A 643 -69.96 -58.80 24.46
C LEU A 643 -69.83 -58.85 25.99
N VAL A 644 -68.84 -58.16 26.55
CA VAL A 644 -68.60 -58.04 28.00
C VAL A 644 -69.64 -57.13 28.64
N GLY A 645 -70.00 -56.00 28.02
CA GLY A 645 -71.05 -55.08 28.49
C GLY A 645 -72.48 -55.65 28.43
N ARG A 646 -72.66 -56.86 27.89
CA ARG A 646 -73.90 -57.65 27.98
C ARG A 646 -73.86 -58.71 29.10
N MET A 647 -72.82 -58.74 29.94
CA MET A 647 -72.60 -59.70 31.03
C MET A 647 -71.99 -59.02 32.26
N ASP A 648 -72.62 -59.13 33.43
CA ASP A 648 -72.10 -58.51 34.65
C ASP A 648 -70.83 -59.23 35.17
N PRO A 649 -69.77 -58.52 35.61
CA PRO A 649 -68.47 -59.13 35.95
C PRO A 649 -68.50 -60.18 37.08
N ALA A 650 -69.52 -60.15 37.94
CA ALA A 650 -69.70 -61.13 39.02
C ALA A 650 -70.21 -62.50 38.54
N HIS A 651 -70.82 -62.60 37.36
CA HIS A 651 -71.50 -63.80 36.88
C HIS A 651 -70.64 -64.66 35.92
N ALA A 652 -69.46 -64.19 35.53
CA ALA A 652 -68.61 -64.79 34.49
C ALA A 652 -67.83 -66.08 34.88
N ARG A 653 -68.19 -66.77 35.98
CA ARG A 653 -67.48 -67.97 36.49
C ARG A 653 -68.35 -69.16 36.91
N LEU A 654 -69.66 -69.15 36.64
CA LEU A 654 -70.58 -70.23 37.03
C LEU A 654 -71.29 -70.83 35.82
N SER A 655 -71.43 -72.16 35.80
CA SER A 655 -72.08 -72.88 34.69
C SER A 655 -73.60 -72.75 34.74
N GLN A 656 -74.26 -72.82 33.58
CA GLN A 656 -75.70 -72.54 33.43
C GLN A 656 -76.62 -73.45 34.27
N VAL A 657 -76.16 -74.65 34.64
CA VAL A 657 -76.87 -75.55 35.57
C VAL A 657 -76.75 -75.07 37.03
N GLN A 658 -75.63 -74.46 37.41
CA GLN A 658 -75.38 -73.99 38.78
C GLN A 658 -76.15 -72.72 39.12
N LEU A 659 -76.40 -71.83 38.15
CA LEU A 659 -77.25 -70.65 38.33
C LEU A 659 -78.73 -71.01 38.55
N VAL A 660 -79.22 -72.07 37.88
CA VAL A 660 -80.58 -72.59 38.12
C VAL A 660 -80.69 -73.25 39.50
N ILE A 661 -79.66 -73.98 39.95
CA ILE A 661 -79.62 -74.58 41.30
C ILE A 661 -79.50 -73.53 42.41
N ALA A 662 -78.74 -72.44 42.19
CA ALA A 662 -78.62 -71.34 43.16
C ALA A 662 -79.95 -70.58 43.30
N ALA A 663 -80.60 -70.21 42.19
CA ALA A 663 -81.90 -69.55 42.21
C ALA A 663 -83.04 -70.43 42.76
N ALA A 664 -82.93 -71.76 42.65
CA ALA A 664 -83.84 -72.70 43.29
C ALA A 664 -83.61 -72.76 44.82
N LYS A 665 -82.35 -72.81 45.27
CA LYS A 665 -82.01 -72.80 46.70
C LYS A 665 -82.38 -71.51 47.40
N GLU A 666 -82.15 -70.34 46.81
CA GLU A 666 -82.59 -69.07 47.40
C GLU A 666 -84.12 -68.95 47.49
N ARG A 667 -84.86 -69.58 46.56
CA ARG A 667 -86.32 -69.71 46.67
C ARG A 667 -86.75 -70.64 47.81
N GLU A 668 -86.13 -71.81 47.95
CA GLU A 668 -86.39 -72.73 49.07
C GLU A 668 -86.02 -72.10 50.43
N ASP A 669 -84.87 -71.45 50.54
CA ASP A 669 -84.41 -70.80 51.78
C ASP A 669 -85.31 -69.61 52.18
N LEU A 670 -85.80 -68.83 51.21
CA LEU A 670 -86.77 -67.76 51.48
C LEU A 670 -88.14 -68.32 51.85
N GLN A 671 -88.56 -69.44 51.26
CA GLN A 671 -89.82 -70.12 51.60
C GLN A 671 -89.75 -70.75 53.01
N TYR A 672 -88.65 -71.44 53.36
CA TYR A 672 -88.40 -71.95 54.72
C TYR A 672 -88.33 -70.82 55.76
N ARG A 673 -87.73 -69.67 55.42
CA ARG A 673 -87.72 -68.50 56.31
C ARG A 673 -89.12 -67.92 56.48
N GLY A 674 -89.92 -67.83 55.41
CA GLY A 674 -91.33 -67.47 55.46
C GLY A 674 -92.16 -68.38 56.38
N ASP A 675 -92.14 -69.69 56.12
CA ASP A 675 -92.87 -70.70 56.91
C ASP A 675 -92.43 -70.70 58.38
N SER A 676 -91.15 -70.44 58.67
CA SER A 676 -90.64 -70.32 60.05
C SER A 676 -91.16 -69.08 60.79
N LEU A 677 -91.37 -67.98 60.06
CA LEU A 677 -91.91 -66.73 60.60
C LEU A 677 -93.43 -66.83 60.80
N ASP A 678 -94.15 -67.43 59.86
CA ASP A 678 -95.59 -67.71 60.00
C ASP A 678 -95.87 -68.72 61.13
N ALA A 679 -95.03 -69.74 61.29
CA ALA A 679 -95.11 -70.67 62.43
C ALA A 679 -94.75 -70.03 63.78
N ARG A 680 -94.05 -68.88 63.77
CA ARG A 680 -93.72 -68.08 64.97
C ARG A 680 -94.83 -67.07 65.27
N ILE A 681 -95.42 -66.44 64.25
CA ILE A 681 -96.62 -65.58 64.38
C ILE A 681 -97.78 -66.39 64.98
N ARG A 682 -98.09 -67.57 64.44
CA ARG A 682 -99.15 -68.46 64.96
C ARG A 682 -98.91 -69.00 66.39
N ARG A 683 -97.67 -68.92 66.90
CA ARG A 683 -97.37 -69.22 68.32
C ARG A 683 -97.62 -67.99 69.20
N MET A 684 -97.13 -66.83 68.80
CA MET A 684 -97.35 -65.56 69.50
C MET A 684 -98.85 -65.24 69.64
N GLU A 685 -99.66 -65.48 68.60
CA GLU A 685 -101.12 -65.34 68.63
C GLU A 685 -101.80 -66.28 69.66
N LYS A 686 -101.31 -67.52 69.78
CA LYS A 686 -101.80 -68.51 70.77
C LYS A 686 -101.30 -68.22 72.18
N GLU A 687 -100.20 -67.50 72.34
CA GLU A 687 -99.65 -67.09 73.63
C GLU A 687 -100.36 -65.83 74.16
N MET A 688 -100.70 -64.86 73.30
CA MET A 688 -101.57 -63.74 73.66
C MET A 688 -102.93 -64.20 74.21
N LEU A 689 -103.60 -65.13 73.51
CA LEU A 689 -104.89 -65.70 73.96
C LEU A 689 -104.82 -66.47 75.29
N LYS A 690 -103.63 -66.92 75.72
CA LYS A 690 -103.42 -67.53 77.04
C LYS A 690 -103.18 -66.47 78.11
N LEU A 691 -102.41 -65.42 77.79
CA LEU A 691 -102.11 -64.33 78.72
C LEU A 691 -103.36 -63.55 79.14
N GLU A 692 -104.29 -63.28 78.22
CA GLU A 692 -105.57 -62.64 78.54
C GLU A 692 -106.39 -63.45 79.56
N LYS A 693 -106.42 -64.79 79.42
CA LYS A 693 -107.14 -65.68 80.35
C LYS A 693 -106.52 -65.71 81.74
N THR A 694 -105.19 -65.65 81.85
CA THR A 694 -104.52 -65.59 83.16
C THR A 694 -104.75 -64.26 83.90
N ILE A 695 -104.85 -63.14 83.19
CA ILE A 695 -105.11 -61.83 83.79
C ILE A 695 -106.53 -61.74 84.39
N ALA A 696 -107.51 -62.42 83.79
CA ALA A 696 -108.87 -62.49 84.31
C ALA A 696 -108.95 -63.19 85.69
N ILE A 697 -108.22 -64.29 85.88
CA ILE A 697 -108.25 -65.09 87.11
C ILE A 697 -107.59 -64.36 88.29
N ILE A 698 -106.45 -63.68 88.05
CA ILE A 698 -105.72 -62.92 89.08
C ILE A 698 -106.53 -61.71 89.60
N ARG A 699 -107.40 -61.12 88.76
CA ARG A 699 -108.30 -60.05 89.19
C ARG A 699 -109.40 -60.51 90.16
N ALA A 700 -109.85 -61.76 90.08
CA ALA A 700 -110.89 -62.30 90.96
C ALA A 700 -110.36 -62.60 92.37
N SER A 701 -109.22 -63.30 92.49
CA SER A 701 -108.65 -63.71 93.79
C SER A 701 -108.27 -62.51 94.68
N ASN A 702 -107.77 -61.42 94.08
CA ASN A 702 -107.39 -60.21 94.80
C ASN A 702 -108.59 -59.36 95.27
N GLY A 703 -109.82 -59.67 94.82
CA GLY A 703 -111.04 -59.04 95.32
C GLY A 703 -111.47 -59.57 96.69
N GLN A 704 -111.39 -60.88 96.92
CA GLN A 704 -111.86 -61.51 98.15
C GLN A 704 -110.95 -61.22 99.36
N TYR A 705 -109.62 -61.24 99.17
CA TYR A 705 -108.69 -60.90 100.24
C TYR A 705 -108.75 -59.42 100.66
N ARG A 706 -109.18 -58.50 99.78
CA ARG A 706 -109.40 -57.09 100.15
C ARG A 706 -110.57 -56.90 101.11
N HIS A 707 -111.65 -57.68 100.97
CA HIS A 707 -112.84 -57.52 101.81
C HIS A 707 -112.70 -57.99 103.26
N GLN A 708 -111.65 -58.74 103.62
CA GLN A 708 -111.32 -59.03 105.03
C GLN A 708 -110.43 -57.94 105.68
N PHE A 709 -109.97 -56.96 104.90
CA PHE A 709 -109.13 -55.84 105.36
C PHE A 709 -109.67 -54.44 104.98
N ASP A 710 -110.82 -54.36 104.30
CA ASP A 710 -111.70 -53.19 104.28
C ASP A 710 -112.64 -53.28 105.50
N LYS A 711 -112.86 -52.25 106.32
CA LYS A 711 -112.50 -50.82 106.25
C LYS A 711 -112.65 -50.25 107.67
N VAL A 712 -111.95 -49.17 108.02
CA VAL A 712 -112.45 -48.26 109.07
C VAL A 712 -112.65 -46.87 108.46
N SER A 713 -113.84 -46.32 108.70
CA SER A 713 -114.28 -45.04 108.13
C SER A 713 -113.91 -43.88 109.05
N ASP A 714 -113.90 -42.67 108.48
CA ASP A 714 -113.33 -41.45 109.06
C ASP A 714 -114.12 -40.86 110.26
N LYS A 715 -114.99 -41.65 110.90
CA LYS A 715 -115.92 -41.26 111.97
C LYS A 715 -115.65 -41.88 113.34
N ASP A 716 -114.80 -42.90 113.44
CA ASP A 716 -114.55 -43.61 114.69
C ASP A 716 -113.64 -42.80 115.65
N GLU A 717 -113.91 -42.90 116.95
CA GLU A 717 -113.39 -41.98 117.97
C GLU A 717 -111.86 -42.00 118.10
N GLU A 718 -111.23 -43.16 117.87
CA GLU A 718 -109.76 -43.32 117.87
C GLU A 718 -109.06 -42.60 116.70
N VAL A 719 -109.77 -42.35 115.58
CA VAL A 719 -109.22 -41.58 114.45
C VAL A 719 -109.30 -40.08 114.72
N GLN A 720 -110.29 -39.62 115.49
CA GLN A 720 -110.43 -38.20 115.86
C GLN A 720 -109.35 -37.76 116.86
N THR A 721 -109.05 -38.57 117.87
CA THR A 721 -107.93 -38.31 118.80
C THR A 721 -106.59 -38.31 118.06
N GLN A 722 -106.40 -39.21 117.09
CA GLN A 722 -105.22 -39.22 116.24
C GLN A 722 -105.13 -37.99 115.32
N LYS A 723 -106.25 -37.49 114.77
CA LYS A 723 -106.29 -36.24 113.98
C LYS A 723 -105.98 -35.01 114.84
N ALA A 724 -106.47 -34.94 116.08
CA ALA A 724 -106.15 -33.85 117.01
C ALA A 724 -104.65 -33.80 117.34
N LEU A 725 -104.03 -34.96 117.63
CA LEU A 725 -102.59 -35.07 117.86
C LEU A 725 -101.76 -34.76 116.58
N LYS A 726 -102.21 -35.22 115.41
CA LYS A 726 -101.58 -34.89 114.12
C LYS A 726 -101.69 -33.40 113.75
N ASN A 727 -102.75 -32.71 114.17
CA ASN A 727 -102.88 -31.26 113.96
C ASN A 727 -101.93 -30.48 114.89
N LYS A 728 -101.86 -30.82 116.19
CA LYS A 728 -100.83 -30.25 117.10
C LYS A 728 -99.41 -30.51 116.60
N PHE A 729 -99.15 -31.70 116.04
CA PHE A 729 -97.86 -32.01 115.41
C PHE A 729 -97.62 -31.20 114.12
N LYS A 730 -98.65 -30.93 113.31
CA LYS A 730 -98.54 -30.03 112.13
C LYS A 730 -98.32 -28.57 112.54
N GLU A 731 -98.94 -28.09 113.60
CA GLU A 731 -98.71 -26.75 114.14
C GLU A 731 -97.28 -26.59 114.64
N LEU A 732 -96.80 -27.52 115.48
CA LEU A 732 -95.41 -27.59 115.92
C LEU A 732 -94.44 -27.72 114.74
N LYS A 733 -94.76 -28.54 113.73
CA LYS A 733 -93.95 -28.65 112.51
C LYS A 733 -93.98 -27.35 111.70
N SER A 734 -95.07 -26.60 111.67
CA SER A 734 -95.15 -25.28 111.02
C SER A 734 -94.41 -24.19 111.80
N ALA A 735 -94.32 -24.30 113.13
CA ALA A 735 -93.54 -23.42 113.99
C ALA A 735 -92.03 -23.73 113.87
N ILE A 736 -91.67 -25.01 113.72
CA ILE A 736 -90.31 -25.43 113.37
C ILE A 736 -89.97 -24.98 111.94
N SER A 737 -90.88 -25.13 110.97
CA SER A 737 -90.68 -24.62 109.60
C SER A 737 -90.50 -23.10 109.56
N ARG A 738 -91.29 -22.34 110.32
CA ARG A 738 -91.11 -20.88 110.49
C ARG A 738 -89.78 -20.57 111.15
N ARG A 739 -89.41 -21.22 112.25
CA ARG A 739 -88.07 -21.08 112.86
C ARG A 739 -86.93 -21.47 111.93
N THR A 740 -87.08 -22.44 111.03
CA THR A 740 -86.05 -22.76 110.02
C THR A 740 -86.00 -21.74 108.89
N LEU A 741 -87.12 -21.09 108.55
CA LEU A 741 -87.14 -19.99 107.59
C LEU A 741 -86.53 -18.72 108.19
N GLU A 742 -86.91 -18.38 109.42
CA GLU A 742 -86.27 -17.34 110.24
C GLU A 742 -84.76 -17.62 110.40
N VAL A 743 -84.35 -18.85 110.72
CA VAL A 743 -82.92 -19.22 110.78
C VAL A 743 -82.23 -19.12 109.43
N ASN A 744 -82.90 -19.41 108.31
CA ASN A 744 -82.33 -19.23 106.98
C ASN A 744 -82.23 -17.75 106.59
N ASP A 745 -83.19 -16.91 106.96
CA ASP A 745 -83.14 -15.46 106.78
C ASP A 745 -82.08 -14.82 107.72
N PHE A 746 -81.93 -15.33 108.95
CA PHE A 746 -80.82 -15.00 109.83
C PHE A 746 -79.49 -15.47 109.26
N GLN A 747 -79.40 -16.63 108.60
CA GLN A 747 -78.18 -17.08 107.92
C GLN A 747 -77.88 -16.27 106.65
N ALA A 748 -78.89 -15.85 105.89
CA ALA A 748 -78.72 -14.97 104.73
C ALA A 748 -78.27 -13.57 105.15
N THR A 749 -78.90 -12.99 106.18
CA THR A 749 -78.44 -11.73 106.77
C THR A 749 -77.09 -11.88 107.47
N THR A 750 -76.77 -13.02 108.08
CA THR A 750 -75.42 -13.29 108.62
C THR A 750 -74.38 -13.40 107.50
N ARG A 751 -74.71 -13.99 106.34
CA ARG A 751 -73.80 -14.02 105.17
C ARG A 751 -73.59 -12.63 104.58
N ASN A 752 -74.66 -11.85 104.37
CA ASN A 752 -74.55 -10.47 103.92
C ASN A 752 -73.75 -9.62 104.92
N LYS A 753 -74.00 -9.79 106.23
CA LYS A 753 -73.22 -9.14 107.29
C LYS A 753 -71.78 -9.65 107.39
N GLN A 754 -71.49 -10.90 107.01
CA GLN A 754 -70.13 -11.44 106.90
C GLN A 754 -69.40 -10.90 105.65
N GLU A 755 -70.12 -10.61 104.56
CA GLU A 755 -69.55 -9.96 103.38
C GLU A 755 -69.30 -8.47 103.64
N GLU A 756 -70.21 -7.78 104.33
CA GLU A 756 -69.94 -6.45 104.90
C GLU A 756 -68.79 -6.49 105.92
N LEU A 757 -68.70 -7.52 106.76
CA LEU A 757 -67.56 -7.72 107.68
C LEU A 757 -66.25 -7.99 106.93
N ARG A 758 -66.28 -8.63 105.77
CA ARG A 758 -65.10 -8.82 104.91
C ARG A 758 -64.69 -7.52 104.23
N ALA A 759 -65.63 -6.71 103.78
CA ALA A 759 -65.34 -5.37 103.27
C ALA A 759 -64.75 -4.47 104.38
N LEU A 760 -65.35 -4.47 105.57
CA LEU A 760 -64.82 -3.79 106.76
C LEU A 760 -63.51 -4.40 107.27
N GLN A 761 -63.26 -5.70 107.07
CA GLN A 761 -61.97 -6.33 107.37
C GLN A 761 -60.90 -5.90 106.37
N PHE A 762 -61.25 -5.69 105.10
CA PHE A 762 -60.33 -5.15 104.09
C PHE A 762 -60.00 -3.67 104.38
N GLU A 763 -60.99 -2.87 104.77
CA GLU A 763 -60.73 -1.51 105.27
C GLU A 763 -59.95 -1.51 106.59
N LYS A 764 -60.24 -2.45 107.51
CA LYS A 764 -59.46 -2.66 108.75
C LYS A 764 -58.04 -3.13 108.47
N GLN A 765 -57.77 -3.89 107.41
CA GLN A 765 -56.42 -4.26 106.97
C GLN A 765 -55.70 -3.07 106.35
N ARG A 766 -56.41 -2.21 105.59
CA ARG A 766 -55.84 -0.96 105.06
C ARG A 766 -55.49 0.04 106.17
N VAL A 767 -56.36 0.19 107.18
CA VAL A 767 -56.07 0.96 108.41
C VAL A 767 -55.01 0.24 109.25
N GLY A 768 -55.02 -1.09 109.27
CA GLY A 768 -54.08 -1.95 109.97
C GLY A 768 -52.65 -1.79 109.47
N HIS A 769 -52.42 -1.69 108.16
CA HIS A 769 -51.08 -1.38 107.62
C HIS A 769 -50.62 0.05 107.95
N MET A 770 -51.55 1.02 108.04
CA MET A 770 -51.26 2.34 108.63
C MET A 770 -50.89 2.23 110.13
N GLN A 771 -51.55 1.33 110.85
CA GLN A 771 -51.30 1.08 112.27
C GLN A 771 -50.00 0.30 112.52
N GLU A 772 -49.59 -0.59 111.61
CA GLU A 772 -48.31 -1.30 111.63
C GLU A 772 -47.12 -0.39 111.31
N GLN A 773 -47.33 0.67 110.52
CA GLN A 773 -46.35 1.74 110.35
C GLN A 773 -46.14 2.50 111.68
N LEU A 774 -47.22 2.83 112.39
CA LEU A 774 -47.16 3.44 113.73
C LEU A 774 -46.63 2.48 114.82
N LEU A 775 -46.88 1.17 114.71
CA LEU A 775 -46.36 0.18 115.67
C LEU A 775 -44.83 0.00 115.55
N LYS A 776 -44.26 0.16 114.34
CA LYS A 776 -42.79 0.19 114.17
C LYS A 776 -42.14 1.41 114.81
N GLU A 777 -42.89 2.51 114.98
CA GLU A 777 -42.46 3.68 115.78
C GLU A 777 -42.61 3.45 117.30
N TYR A 778 -43.38 2.42 117.72
CA TYR A 778 -43.56 2.02 119.12
C TYR A 778 -42.60 0.92 119.58
N GLU A 779 -42.25 -0.04 118.69
CA GLU A 779 -41.32 -1.14 119.00
C GLU A 779 -39.89 -0.65 119.31
N THR A 780 -39.47 0.47 118.74
CA THR A 780 -38.21 1.14 119.10
C THR A 780 -38.21 1.62 120.56
N VAL A 781 -39.37 2.03 121.10
CA VAL A 781 -39.52 2.51 122.48
C VAL A 781 -39.59 1.34 123.48
N THR A 782 -40.12 0.17 123.10
CA THR A 782 -40.20 -0.97 124.03
C THR A 782 -38.86 -1.67 124.26
N GLN A 783 -37.88 -1.51 123.35
CA GLN A 783 -36.51 -1.96 123.56
C GLN A 783 -35.86 -1.28 124.78
N ASP A 784 -36.22 -0.04 125.08
CA ASP A 784 -35.72 0.70 126.26
C ASP A 784 -36.23 0.11 127.60
N ILE A 785 -37.39 -0.55 127.61
CA ILE A 785 -38.01 -1.09 128.84
C ILE A 785 -37.42 -2.45 129.24
N LEU A 786 -37.04 -3.29 128.27
CA LEU A 786 -36.48 -4.62 128.57
C LEU A 786 -35.16 -4.54 129.35
N ALA A 787 -34.35 -3.51 129.09
CA ALA A 787 -33.13 -3.21 129.83
C ALA A 787 -33.35 -3.04 131.35
N LEU A 788 -34.55 -2.63 131.79
CA LEU A 788 -34.89 -2.46 133.21
C LEU A 788 -35.30 -3.77 133.89
N ARG A 789 -35.84 -4.76 133.15
CA ARG A 789 -36.27 -6.04 133.75
C ARG A 789 -35.11 -6.99 134.06
N GLU A 790 -34.05 -6.97 133.25
CA GLU A 790 -32.85 -7.78 133.53
C GLU A 790 -32.12 -7.37 134.82
N ALA A 791 -32.33 -6.14 135.29
CA ALA A 791 -31.80 -5.67 136.57
C ALA A 791 -32.45 -6.37 137.78
N ALA A 792 -33.76 -6.69 137.70
CA ALA A 792 -34.49 -7.30 138.82
C ALA A 792 -34.07 -8.74 139.11
N ILE A 793 -33.99 -9.60 138.08
CA ILE A 793 -33.74 -11.05 138.20
C ILE A 793 -32.38 -11.36 138.85
N ARG A 794 -31.41 -10.45 138.74
CA ARG A 794 -30.07 -10.62 139.34
C ARG A 794 -30.09 -10.43 140.86
N TYR A 795 -31.03 -9.65 141.41
CA TYR A 795 -31.14 -9.45 142.85
C TYR A 795 -31.67 -10.71 143.56
N ASP A 796 -32.66 -11.40 143.00
CA ASP A 796 -33.24 -12.62 143.60
C ASP A 796 -32.23 -13.77 143.69
N GLN A 797 -31.41 -13.97 142.65
CA GLN A 797 -30.39 -15.03 142.61
C GLN A 797 -29.25 -14.83 143.61
N ALA A 798 -29.04 -13.60 144.11
CA ALA A 798 -28.08 -13.32 145.18
C ALA A 798 -28.61 -13.76 146.56
N ILE A 799 -29.93 -13.75 146.77
CA ILE A 799 -30.57 -14.03 148.06
C ILE A 799 -30.52 -15.53 148.39
N GLU A 800 -30.78 -16.43 147.44
CA GLU A 800 -30.74 -17.88 147.71
C GLU A 800 -29.34 -18.40 148.08
N LYS A 801 -28.29 -17.88 147.45
CA LYS A 801 -26.90 -18.30 147.75
C LYS A 801 -26.43 -17.92 149.15
N ALA A 802 -27.07 -16.94 149.80
CA ALA A 802 -26.75 -16.54 151.16
C ALA A 802 -27.27 -17.55 152.21
N LYS A 803 -28.41 -18.21 151.96
CA LYS A 803 -29.06 -19.11 152.94
C LYS A 803 -28.31 -20.42 153.21
N GLY A 804 -27.51 -20.91 152.26
CA GLY A 804 -26.77 -22.17 152.42
C GLY A 804 -25.51 -22.09 153.28
N ASN A 805 -25.04 -20.89 153.64
CA ASN A 805 -23.73 -20.65 154.29
C ASN A 805 -23.85 -20.03 155.70
N VAL A 806 -25.00 -20.15 156.35
CA VAL A 806 -25.24 -19.62 157.70
C VAL A 806 -25.87 -20.71 158.58
N ASP A 807 -25.54 -20.68 159.88
CA ASP A 807 -25.91 -21.70 160.86
C ASP A 807 -27.43 -21.88 161.02
N ALA A 808 -27.86 -23.08 161.40
CA ALA A 808 -29.26 -23.54 161.32
C ALA A 808 -30.25 -22.70 162.17
N ALA A 809 -29.76 -21.99 163.19
CA ALA A 809 -30.57 -21.07 163.99
C ALA A 809 -30.99 -19.80 163.22
N VAL A 810 -30.16 -19.31 162.29
CA VAL A 810 -30.43 -18.06 161.54
C VAL A 810 -31.41 -18.31 160.38
N VAL A 811 -31.42 -19.52 159.82
CA VAL A 811 -32.43 -19.92 158.83
C VAL A 811 -33.84 -19.89 159.44
N GLY A 812 -33.98 -20.32 160.71
CA GLY A 812 -35.24 -20.27 161.45
C GLY A 812 -35.77 -18.84 161.69
N ASP A 813 -34.91 -17.88 162.01
CA ASP A 813 -35.32 -16.48 162.21
C ASP A 813 -35.80 -15.81 160.91
N ILE A 814 -35.15 -16.09 159.77
CA ILE A 814 -35.55 -15.53 158.47
C ILE A 814 -36.92 -16.09 158.04
N GLU A 815 -37.18 -17.37 158.28
CA GLU A 815 -38.50 -17.96 158.00
C GLU A 815 -39.60 -17.37 158.89
N LEU A 816 -39.30 -17.12 160.17
CA LEU A 816 -40.21 -16.44 161.10
C LEU A 816 -40.58 -15.02 160.63
N VAL A 817 -39.62 -14.22 160.14
CA VAL A 817 -39.92 -12.88 159.58
C VAL A 817 -40.80 -12.96 158.33
N CYS A 818 -40.47 -13.85 157.37
CA CYS A 818 -41.28 -14.01 156.16
C CYS A 818 -42.70 -14.53 156.43
N THR A 819 -42.92 -15.32 157.50
CA THR A 819 -44.28 -15.71 157.89
C THR A 819 -45.11 -14.54 158.45
N ARG A 820 -44.47 -13.52 159.03
CA ARG A 820 -45.15 -12.34 159.60
C ARG A 820 -45.64 -11.38 158.52
N GLU A 821 -44.80 -11.04 157.55
CA GLU A 821 -45.20 -10.16 156.43
C GLU A 821 -46.31 -10.76 155.55
N ARG A 822 -46.35 -12.10 155.42
CA ARG A 822 -47.45 -12.80 154.72
C ARG A 822 -48.77 -12.68 155.48
N LEU A 823 -48.73 -12.71 156.81
CA LEU A 823 -49.89 -12.54 157.67
C LEU A 823 -50.48 -11.13 157.50
N ASP A 824 -49.66 -10.08 157.56
CA ASP A 824 -50.10 -8.69 157.40
C ASP A 824 -50.75 -8.44 156.02
N ASN A 825 -50.17 -8.99 154.94
CA ASN A 825 -50.78 -8.90 153.60
C ASN A 825 -52.13 -9.63 153.49
N THR A 826 -52.31 -10.77 154.16
CA THR A 826 -53.62 -11.46 154.17
C THR A 826 -54.69 -10.68 154.94
N ILE A 827 -54.30 -9.95 156.00
CA ILE A 827 -55.22 -9.09 156.76
C ILE A 827 -55.68 -7.90 155.89
N ALA A 828 -54.77 -7.27 155.14
CA ALA A 828 -55.12 -6.19 154.22
C ALA A 828 -56.12 -6.62 153.12
N GLN A 829 -55.96 -7.82 152.55
CA GLN A 829 -56.89 -8.36 151.54
C GLN A 829 -58.26 -8.75 152.12
N LEU A 830 -58.30 -9.24 153.37
CA LEU A 830 -59.58 -9.50 154.07
C LEU A 830 -60.35 -8.20 154.35
N LEU A 831 -59.65 -7.10 154.61
CA LEU A 831 -60.26 -5.77 154.82
C LEU A 831 -60.73 -5.11 153.52
N SER A 832 -60.12 -5.39 152.36
CA SER A 832 -60.63 -4.90 151.07
C SER A 832 -61.87 -5.65 150.59
N LEU A 833 -61.86 -6.99 150.65
CA LEU A 833 -62.99 -7.82 150.19
C LEU A 833 -64.24 -7.66 151.07
N SER A 834 -64.07 -7.50 152.38
CA SER A 834 -65.20 -7.20 153.27
C SER A 834 -65.81 -5.81 153.04
N ARG A 835 -65.05 -4.86 152.47
CA ARG A 835 -65.54 -3.52 152.08
C ARG A 835 -66.41 -3.57 150.80
N GLU A 836 -66.26 -4.60 149.96
CA GLU A 836 -67.11 -4.83 148.77
C GLU A 836 -68.41 -5.59 149.10
N ALA A 837 -68.46 -6.33 150.22
CA ALA A 837 -69.56 -7.24 150.56
C ALA A 837 -70.72 -6.61 151.36
N GLY A 838 -70.49 -5.48 152.05
CA GLY A 838 -71.51 -4.74 152.82
C GLY A 838 -71.22 -4.63 154.32
N GLU A 839 -71.75 -3.56 154.94
CA GLU A 839 -71.35 -3.11 156.28
C GLU A 839 -71.62 -4.13 157.40
N GLU A 840 -72.70 -4.93 157.31
CA GLU A 840 -72.98 -5.99 158.30
C GLU A 840 -71.88 -7.07 158.33
N VAL A 841 -71.31 -7.43 157.17
CA VAL A 841 -70.21 -8.40 157.08
C VAL A 841 -68.90 -7.76 157.52
N LEU A 842 -68.67 -6.50 157.13
CA LEU A 842 -67.51 -5.72 157.57
C LEU A 842 -67.43 -5.65 159.11
N ASP A 843 -68.55 -5.45 159.79
CA ASP A 843 -68.59 -5.36 161.25
C ASP A 843 -68.50 -6.74 161.94
N VAL A 844 -69.06 -7.81 161.37
CA VAL A 844 -68.82 -9.18 161.86
C VAL A 844 -67.35 -9.58 161.71
N VAL A 845 -66.69 -9.24 160.59
CA VAL A 845 -65.27 -9.53 160.37
C VAL A 845 -64.38 -8.74 161.36
N LYS A 846 -64.70 -7.47 161.64
CA LYS A 846 -64.03 -6.70 162.70
C LYS A 846 -64.25 -7.30 164.10
N GLN A 847 -65.45 -7.78 164.42
CA GLN A 847 -65.72 -8.47 165.69
C GLN A 847 -64.89 -9.76 165.83
N MET A 848 -64.73 -10.53 164.76
CA MET A 848 -63.90 -11.75 164.77
C MET A 848 -62.41 -11.45 164.88
N LEU A 849 -61.89 -10.44 164.17
CA LEU A 849 -60.48 -10.03 164.26
C LEU A 849 -60.14 -9.47 165.66
N THR A 850 -61.04 -8.66 166.24
CA THR A 850 -60.85 -8.13 167.61
C THR A 850 -60.96 -9.20 168.70
N ALA A 851 -61.78 -10.25 168.50
CA ALA A 851 -61.85 -11.40 169.41
C ALA A 851 -60.56 -12.26 169.46
N HIS A 852 -59.61 -12.05 168.54
CA HIS A 852 -58.35 -12.81 168.46
C HIS A 852 -57.08 -11.95 168.63
N GLN A 853 -57.22 -10.72 169.14
CA GLN A 853 -56.08 -9.84 169.51
C GLN A 853 -55.10 -9.55 168.36
N LEU A 854 -55.56 -9.61 167.11
CA LEU A 854 -54.78 -9.25 165.92
C LEU A 854 -54.92 -7.75 165.65
N SER A 855 -53.80 -7.05 165.42
CA SER A 855 -53.81 -5.59 165.22
C SER A 855 -54.43 -5.22 163.87
N ILE A 856 -55.39 -4.28 163.89
CA ILE A 856 -56.19 -3.85 162.73
C ILE A 856 -55.82 -2.41 162.29
N GLU A 857 -54.79 -1.80 162.89
CA GLU A 857 -54.42 -0.39 162.64
C GLU A 857 -53.61 -0.18 161.33
N GLY A 858 -54.00 -0.84 160.22
CA GLY A 858 -53.16 -0.88 159.02
C GLY A 858 -53.76 -1.31 157.66
N ALA A 859 -55.07 -1.17 157.38
CA ALA A 859 -55.64 -1.16 156.00
C ALA A 859 -57.12 -0.66 155.91
#